data_AF-A0A9X1UZ21-F1
#
_entry.id   AF-A0A9X1UZ21-F1
#
_cell.length_a   1.000
_cell.length_b   1.000
_cell.length_c   1.000
_cell.angle_alpha   90.00
_cell.angle_beta   90.00
_cell.angle_gamma   90.00
#
_symmetry.space_group_name_H-M   'P 1'
#
loop_
_entity.id
_entity.type
_entity.pdbx_description
1 polymer ?
#
loop_
_entity_poly.entity_id
_entity_poly.type
_entity_poly.pdbx_seq_one_letter_code
_entity_poly.pdbx_strand_id
1 'polypeptide(L)'
;MNIKLNMNLNKSILFLTFLVCFILKIQAQEHEIKPYTVAGTYEKLKKDYPFIRPVEPLKSDNILAKEDLVYKKIGEREIKADVYIPNNGDNRKYPAVLLIHGGGWLTGSKENERAMAQHLAMNGYTAVTASYRLGTEATYPAGVLDLKEAVKWMRENAEDFQINRDKIAVLGASAGAQLATLLGVTPDYEIYETENEEISDEVQAIINVDGVVSFVHPEAEEGWMAATWLGGSKAEKLESWVEASPLEYVDAETPPTLFINSSYPRFHAGRDDMTEILSENGIYYEVHTLENSPHSFWLMHPWFERTLDLTVNFLDKVFKDSSSARETYREITVAQDGSGDYSNIQEAINSTRDLGPGEVKIHIKNGTYSEKLEIPSWKHQLTLIGESQENTIITNDDYSGKIDSVTGKKLSTFTSYTVLVRGDDIQIQNLSIKNSSCGEGQAVALHVEGDRFVIKNSNILGCQDTIYTATEGSRQLYLNCYIEGTTDFIFGEATAVFKNCTIKSLRNSYVTAAATPQNQQFGYVFIDCKLTAAEDVDEVYLGRPWRPYAQTVFINTELGSHIVPEGWDPWTGDKMFPNKEETTYYAEYNSKGEGASPETRVEWSYQLSKEEAKEYTLENIFRNTKDWYWASKAINQND
;
A
#
# COMPACT_ATOMS: atom_id res chain seq x y z
N MET A 1 93.72 33.85 -22.55
CA MET A 1 92.36 34.32 -22.21
C MET A 1 91.51 33.08 -21.99
N ASN A 2 91.10 32.86 -20.74
CA ASN A 2 90.70 31.57 -20.17
C ASN A 2 89.17 31.46 -20.05
N ILE A 3 88.66 30.24 -20.27
CA ILE A 3 87.48 29.63 -19.64
C ILE A 3 86.09 30.20 -19.97
N LYS A 4 85.27 29.39 -20.67
CA LYS A 4 84.01 28.80 -20.14
C LYS A 4 83.45 27.77 -21.14
N LEU A 5 84.00 26.55 -21.08
CA LEU A 5 83.29 25.31 -21.38
C LEU A 5 82.45 24.94 -20.13
N ASN A 6 81.21 24.51 -20.36
CA ASN A 6 80.31 23.70 -19.50
C ASN A 6 78.93 24.34 -19.43
N MET A 7 77.92 23.63 -19.97
CA MET A 7 76.64 23.35 -19.26
C MET A 7 75.55 22.67 -20.10
N ASN A 8 75.78 22.31 -21.37
CA ASN A 8 74.68 21.78 -22.21
C ASN A 8 74.66 20.28 -22.49
N LEU A 9 75.66 19.48 -22.05
CA LEU A 9 75.65 18.03 -22.29
C LEU A 9 75.11 17.19 -21.11
N ASN A 10 75.04 17.74 -19.90
CA ASN A 10 74.48 17.05 -18.72
C ASN A 10 72.96 17.25 -18.54
N LYS A 11 72.32 18.16 -19.28
CA LYS A 11 70.86 18.37 -19.16
C LYS A 11 70.04 17.37 -19.96
N SER A 12 70.54 16.86 -21.09
CA SER A 12 69.77 15.93 -21.94
C SER A 12 69.75 14.50 -21.40
N ILE A 13 70.80 14.04 -20.70
CA ILE A 13 70.83 12.69 -20.11
C ILE A 13 70.04 12.65 -18.79
N LEU A 14 70.01 13.76 -18.02
CA LEU A 14 69.18 13.87 -16.81
C LEU A 14 67.69 14.02 -17.14
N PHE A 15 67.33 14.67 -18.25
CA PHE A 15 65.92 14.78 -18.67
C PHE A 15 65.37 13.46 -19.21
N LEU A 16 66.19 12.65 -19.90
CA LEU A 16 65.74 11.36 -20.42
C LEU A 16 65.58 10.31 -19.30
N THR A 17 66.38 10.39 -18.23
CA THR A 17 66.20 9.54 -17.04
C THR A 17 65.04 10.03 -16.14
N PHE A 18 64.75 11.33 -16.10
CA PHE A 18 63.55 11.84 -15.43
C PHE A 18 62.25 11.52 -16.18
N LEU A 19 62.27 11.48 -17.52
CA LEU A 19 61.11 11.12 -18.33
C LEU A 19 60.81 9.61 -18.29
N VAL A 20 61.85 8.76 -18.24
CA VAL A 20 61.67 7.30 -18.06
C VAL A 20 61.21 6.94 -16.64
N CYS A 21 61.56 7.73 -15.62
CA CYS A 21 60.99 7.56 -14.27
C CYS A 21 59.57 8.15 -14.10
N PHE A 22 59.10 9.00 -15.01
CA PHE A 22 57.71 9.51 -15.01
C PHE A 22 56.74 8.66 -15.84
N ILE A 23 57.25 7.84 -16.78
CA ILE A 23 56.43 6.89 -17.56
C ILE A 23 56.19 5.57 -16.78
N LEU A 24 56.87 5.35 -15.65
CA LEU A 24 56.63 4.20 -14.75
C LEU A 24 55.89 4.56 -13.45
N LYS A 25 55.12 5.66 -13.47
CA LYS A 25 54.07 5.93 -12.47
C LYS A 25 52.75 6.27 -13.16
N ILE A 26 52.33 5.44 -14.12
CA ILE A 26 50.91 5.07 -14.14
C ILE A 26 50.77 4.16 -12.92
N GLN A 27 50.59 4.77 -11.74
CA GLN A 27 50.05 4.01 -10.62
C GLN A 27 48.69 3.55 -11.09
N ALA A 28 48.55 2.24 -11.33
CA ALA A 28 47.26 1.60 -11.13
C ALA A 28 46.79 2.11 -9.76
N GLN A 29 45.79 2.99 -9.77
CA GLN A 29 45.21 3.50 -8.55
C GLN A 29 44.50 2.31 -7.95
N GLU A 30 45.15 1.61 -7.02
CA GLU A 30 44.53 0.50 -6.30
C GLU A 30 43.30 1.05 -5.59
N HIS A 31 42.13 0.71 -6.12
CA HIS A 31 40.87 1.06 -5.50
C HIS A 31 40.65 0.13 -4.30
N GLU A 32 40.74 0.68 -3.09
CA GLU A 32 40.45 -0.06 -1.86
C GLU A 32 38.94 -0.43 -1.82
N ILE A 33 38.63 -1.73 -1.89
CA ILE A 33 37.25 -2.24 -1.79
C ILE A 33 36.88 -2.35 -0.31
N LYS A 34 36.05 -1.42 0.18
CA LYS A 34 35.53 -1.46 1.55
C LYS A 34 34.32 -2.40 1.65
N PRO A 35 34.19 -3.19 2.74
CA PRO A 35 33.03 -4.04 2.94
C PRO A 35 31.71 -3.25 2.91
N TYR A 36 30.80 -3.63 2.02
CA TYR A 36 29.44 -3.09 2.02
C TYR A 36 28.60 -3.77 3.10
N THR A 37 28.34 -3.05 4.18
CA THR A 37 27.58 -3.52 5.35
C THR A 37 26.58 -2.47 5.81
N VAL A 38 25.52 -2.88 6.51
CA VAL A 38 24.54 -1.95 7.12
C VAL A 38 25.25 -0.92 8.01
N ALA A 39 26.12 -1.37 8.91
CA ALA A 39 26.86 -0.49 9.83
C ALA A 39 27.81 0.48 9.08
N GLY A 40 28.57 0.00 8.10
CA GLY A 40 29.45 0.86 7.30
C GLY A 40 28.68 1.89 6.49
N THR A 41 27.49 1.52 6.01
CA THR A 41 26.60 2.41 5.26
C THR A 41 26.01 3.48 6.19
N TYR A 42 25.59 3.11 7.41
CA TYR A 42 25.13 4.06 8.41
C TYR A 42 26.21 5.09 8.74
N GLU A 43 27.45 4.65 8.99
CA GLU A 43 28.58 5.54 9.27
C GLU A 43 28.85 6.54 8.13
N LYS A 44 28.66 6.11 6.88
CA LYS A 44 28.77 6.97 5.70
C LYS A 44 27.62 7.97 5.61
N LEU A 45 26.37 7.53 5.78
CA LEU A 45 25.18 8.34 5.51
C LEU A 45 24.80 9.27 6.67
N LYS A 46 25.11 8.94 7.92
CA LYS A 46 24.69 9.72 9.10
C LYS A 46 25.19 11.17 9.11
N LYS A 47 26.24 11.47 8.33
CA LYS A 47 26.77 12.84 8.19
C LYS A 47 25.78 13.74 7.44
N ASP A 48 25.21 13.22 6.36
CA ASP A 48 24.31 13.97 5.48
C ASP A 48 22.84 13.78 5.91
N TYR A 49 22.55 12.67 6.58
CA TYR A 49 21.21 12.32 7.09
C TYR A 49 21.27 11.96 8.58
N PRO A 50 21.37 12.94 9.49
CA PRO A 50 21.59 12.69 10.93
C PRO A 50 20.42 12.03 11.65
N PHE A 51 19.23 11.99 11.02
CA PHE A 51 18.02 11.39 11.59
C PHE A 51 17.89 9.88 11.36
N ILE A 52 18.74 9.29 10.52
CA ILE A 52 18.61 7.89 10.12
C ILE A 52 19.00 6.95 11.25
N ARG A 53 18.46 5.74 11.21
CA ARG A 53 18.88 4.62 12.05
C ARG A 53 19.07 3.39 11.16
N PRO A 54 20.11 2.57 11.41
CA PRO A 54 20.27 1.32 10.67
C PRO A 54 19.11 0.38 10.96
N VAL A 55 18.69 -0.38 9.95
CA VAL A 55 17.69 -1.44 10.13
C VAL A 55 18.31 -2.61 10.89
N GLU A 56 17.54 -3.22 11.79
CA GLU A 56 17.97 -4.35 12.60
C GLU A 56 17.19 -5.62 12.24
N PRO A 57 17.83 -6.80 12.25
CA PRO A 57 17.13 -8.08 12.13
C PRO A 57 16.06 -8.27 13.20
N LEU A 58 14.91 -8.81 12.81
CA LEU A 58 13.84 -9.19 13.72
C LEU A 58 14.22 -10.39 14.58
N LYS A 59 13.68 -10.40 15.81
CA LYS A 59 13.63 -11.58 16.68
C LYS A 59 12.16 -11.94 16.90
N SER A 60 11.71 -13.03 16.29
CA SER A 60 10.31 -13.45 16.33
C SER A 60 10.21 -14.97 16.29
N ASP A 61 9.40 -15.54 17.19
CA ASP A 61 9.07 -16.97 17.19
C ASP A 61 8.15 -17.34 16.01
N ASN A 62 7.58 -16.34 15.34
CA ASN A 62 6.75 -16.52 14.15
C ASN A 62 7.58 -16.69 12.86
N ILE A 63 8.92 -16.75 12.95
CA ILE A 63 9.81 -17.01 11.80
C ILE A 63 10.67 -18.24 12.11
N LEU A 64 10.62 -19.24 11.22
CA LEU A 64 11.58 -20.33 11.21
C LEU A 64 12.77 -19.95 10.32
N ALA A 65 13.93 -19.72 10.92
CA ALA A 65 15.16 -19.38 10.21
C ALA A 65 16.07 -20.61 10.04
N LYS A 66 16.59 -20.80 8.82
CA LYS A 66 17.64 -21.79 8.49
C LYS A 66 18.79 -21.06 7.80
N GLU A 67 19.88 -20.84 8.51
CA GLU A 67 21.02 -20.04 8.04
C GLU A 67 22.17 -20.92 7.51
N ASP A 68 22.99 -20.35 6.62
CA ASP A 68 24.21 -20.92 6.06
C ASP A 68 24.03 -22.26 5.31
N LEU A 69 22.87 -22.42 4.67
CA LEU A 69 22.59 -23.58 3.82
C LEU A 69 23.39 -23.48 2.52
N VAL A 70 24.09 -24.55 2.15
CA VAL A 70 24.86 -24.60 0.90
C VAL A 70 23.93 -24.94 -0.25
N TYR A 71 23.78 -24.03 -1.21
CA TYR A 71 22.98 -24.27 -2.41
C TYR A 71 23.82 -24.64 -3.64
N LYS A 72 25.11 -24.27 -3.66
CA LYS A 72 26.03 -24.60 -4.76
C LYS A 72 27.46 -24.80 -4.26
N LYS A 73 28.20 -25.73 -4.87
CA LYS A 73 29.63 -25.96 -4.61
C LYS A 73 30.44 -25.80 -5.89
N ILE A 74 31.54 -25.06 -5.82
CA ILE A 74 32.46 -24.84 -6.94
C ILE A 74 33.88 -25.14 -6.45
N GLY A 75 34.33 -26.38 -6.70
CA GLY A 75 35.53 -26.89 -6.02
C GLY A 75 35.35 -26.88 -4.50
N GLU A 76 36.20 -26.15 -3.78
CA GLU A 76 36.09 -25.97 -2.32
C GLU A 76 35.18 -24.79 -1.91
N ARG A 77 34.75 -23.95 -2.86
CA ARG A 77 33.89 -22.80 -2.58
C ARG A 77 32.45 -23.25 -2.37
N GLU A 78 31.91 -23.02 -1.17
CA GLU A 78 30.50 -23.25 -0.86
C GLU A 78 29.71 -21.94 -0.95
N ILE A 79 28.75 -21.86 -1.87
CA ILE A 79 27.85 -20.71 -1.97
C ILE A 79 26.59 -20.99 -1.15
N LYS A 80 26.22 -20.02 -0.32
CA LYS A 80 25.27 -20.20 0.78
C LYS A 80 24.05 -19.30 0.68
N ALA A 81 22.96 -19.75 1.29
CA ALA A 81 21.72 -19.01 1.45
C ALA A 81 21.18 -19.14 2.88
N ASP A 82 20.41 -18.13 3.31
CA ASP A 82 19.59 -18.19 4.52
C ASP A 82 18.12 -18.20 4.12
N VAL A 83 17.32 -19.06 4.75
CA VAL A 83 15.88 -19.22 4.47
C VAL A 83 15.08 -18.80 5.70
N TYR A 84 14.10 -17.91 5.51
CA TYR A 84 13.19 -17.40 6.54
C TYR A 84 11.76 -17.77 6.15
N ILE A 85 11.13 -18.62 6.96
CA ILE A 85 9.83 -19.24 6.66
C ILE A 85 8.80 -18.72 7.68
N PRO A 86 7.57 -18.37 7.27
CA PRO A 86 6.51 -18.05 8.22
C PRO A 86 6.19 -19.25 9.14
N ASN A 87 6.19 -19.04 10.45
CA ASN A 87 5.93 -20.08 11.46
C ASN A 87 4.56 -19.88 12.10
N ASN A 88 3.50 -20.17 11.34
CA ASN A 88 2.10 -20.00 11.77
C ASN A 88 1.44 -21.30 12.24
N GLY A 89 2.19 -22.41 12.30
CA GLY A 89 1.66 -23.74 12.64
C GLY A 89 0.80 -24.39 11.54
N ASP A 90 0.87 -23.87 10.31
CA ASP A 90 0.26 -24.46 9.13
C ASP A 90 1.31 -25.17 8.25
N ASN A 91 0.83 -25.99 7.31
CA ASN A 91 1.66 -26.67 6.31
C ASN A 91 1.45 -26.05 4.91
N ARG A 92 1.05 -24.79 4.84
CA ARG A 92 0.72 -24.14 3.56
C ARG A 92 2.01 -23.81 2.81
N LYS A 93 1.95 -23.81 1.48
CA LYS A 93 3.05 -23.31 0.65
C LYS A 93 2.88 -21.81 0.42
N TYR A 94 3.92 -21.05 0.70
CA TYR A 94 3.96 -19.61 0.60
C TYR A 94 4.59 -19.19 -0.74
N PRO A 95 4.13 -18.08 -1.36
CA PRO A 95 4.95 -17.42 -2.37
C PRO A 95 6.33 -17.11 -1.80
N ALA A 96 7.37 -17.17 -2.63
CA ALA A 96 8.75 -17.01 -2.19
C ALA A 96 9.45 -15.82 -2.84
N VAL A 97 10.47 -15.30 -2.17
CA VAL A 97 11.28 -14.18 -2.67
C VAL A 97 12.75 -14.52 -2.50
N LEU A 98 13.52 -14.50 -3.58
CA LEU A 98 14.99 -14.51 -3.54
C LEU A 98 15.50 -13.07 -3.39
N LEU A 99 16.31 -12.80 -2.37
CA LEU A 99 16.87 -11.48 -2.08
C LEU A 99 18.36 -11.44 -2.42
N ILE A 100 18.73 -10.50 -3.29
CA ILE A 100 20.08 -10.32 -3.82
C ILE A 100 20.66 -9.01 -3.31
N HIS A 101 21.75 -9.12 -2.56
CA HIS A 101 22.37 -7.97 -1.91
C HIS A 101 23.10 -7.05 -2.90
N GLY A 102 23.18 -5.77 -2.55
CA GLY A 102 24.00 -4.78 -3.25
C GLY A 102 25.49 -4.84 -2.91
N GLY A 103 26.23 -3.80 -3.28
CA GLY A 103 27.67 -3.68 -3.02
C GLY A 103 28.54 -3.55 -4.27
N GLY A 104 27.95 -3.06 -5.38
CA GLY A 104 28.69 -2.77 -6.61
C GLY A 104 29.37 -4.00 -7.21
N TRP A 105 28.74 -5.18 -7.11
CA TRP A 105 29.22 -6.48 -7.61
C TRP A 105 30.55 -6.99 -7.01
N LEU A 106 31.32 -6.17 -6.28
CA LEU A 106 32.64 -6.50 -5.75
C LEU A 106 32.68 -6.72 -4.23
N THR A 107 31.62 -6.34 -3.53
CA THR A 107 31.47 -6.49 -2.08
C THR A 107 30.00 -6.68 -1.71
N GLY A 108 29.69 -6.76 -0.42
CA GLY A 108 28.36 -7.05 0.09
C GLY A 108 28.23 -8.47 0.60
N SER A 109 27.09 -8.76 1.22
CA SER A 109 26.79 -10.09 1.75
C SER A 109 25.28 -10.29 1.93
N LYS A 110 24.84 -11.56 1.94
CA LYS A 110 23.42 -11.97 2.11
C LYS A 110 22.77 -11.44 3.38
N GLU A 111 23.58 -11.13 4.39
CA GLU A 111 23.20 -10.59 5.69
C GLU A 111 22.64 -9.17 5.59
N ASN A 112 23.02 -8.40 4.57
CA ASN A 112 22.47 -7.06 4.36
C ASN A 112 20.96 -7.11 4.08
N GLU A 113 20.46 -8.19 3.50
CA GLU A 113 19.04 -8.39 3.18
C GLU A 113 18.27 -9.15 4.26
N ARG A 114 18.92 -9.55 5.36
CA ARG A 114 18.33 -10.36 6.44
C ARG A 114 17.08 -9.73 7.03
N ALA A 115 17.13 -8.44 7.34
CA ALA A 115 15.99 -7.75 7.93
C ALA A 115 14.80 -7.73 6.96
N MET A 116 15.02 -7.37 5.69
CA MET A 116 13.97 -7.42 4.66
C MET A 116 13.36 -8.83 4.54
N ALA A 117 14.21 -9.86 4.47
CA ALA A 117 13.75 -11.24 4.38
C ALA A 117 12.88 -11.67 5.58
N GLN A 118 13.27 -11.31 6.79
CA GLN A 118 12.48 -11.58 7.99
C GLN A 118 11.14 -10.83 8.00
N HIS A 119 11.12 -9.58 7.54
CA HIS A 119 9.88 -8.82 7.39
C HIS A 119 8.96 -9.41 6.31
N LEU A 120 9.50 -9.90 5.19
CA LEU A 120 8.72 -10.62 4.18
C LEU A 120 8.14 -11.93 4.75
N ALA A 121 8.90 -12.66 5.58
CA ALA A 121 8.39 -13.82 6.30
C ALA A 121 7.22 -13.48 7.23
N MET A 122 7.27 -12.33 7.90
CA MET A 122 6.12 -11.83 8.69
C MET A 122 4.90 -11.47 7.85
N ASN A 123 5.08 -11.19 6.56
CA ASN A 123 4.01 -10.87 5.62
C ASN A 123 3.60 -12.08 4.75
N GLY A 124 3.95 -13.30 5.18
CA GLY A 124 3.48 -14.53 4.53
C GLY A 124 4.20 -14.85 3.22
N TYR A 125 5.52 -14.65 3.19
CA TYR A 125 6.41 -15.10 2.12
C TYR A 125 7.52 -15.99 2.66
N THR A 126 7.93 -17.02 1.94
CA THR A 126 9.24 -17.66 2.24
C THR A 126 10.34 -16.82 1.61
N ALA A 127 11.20 -16.21 2.42
CA ALA A 127 12.25 -15.33 1.94
C ALA A 127 13.62 -16.02 2.00
N VAL A 128 14.42 -15.89 0.94
CA VAL A 128 15.74 -16.51 0.82
C VAL A 128 16.78 -15.45 0.50
N THR A 129 17.78 -15.25 1.35
CA THR A 129 18.91 -14.38 1.02
C THR A 129 20.06 -15.22 0.48
N ALA A 130 20.68 -14.81 -0.63
CA ALA A 130 21.72 -15.60 -1.27
C ALA A 130 23.06 -14.86 -1.36
N SER A 131 24.15 -15.57 -1.05
CA SER A 131 25.49 -15.19 -1.50
C SER A 131 25.66 -15.58 -2.97
N TYR A 132 26.57 -14.90 -3.68
CA TYR A 132 26.97 -15.25 -5.05
C TYR A 132 28.45 -14.90 -5.23
N ARG A 133 29.11 -15.38 -6.30
CA ARG A 133 30.50 -14.99 -6.58
C ARG A 133 30.57 -13.52 -6.97
N LEU A 134 31.37 -12.75 -6.23
CA LEU A 134 31.63 -11.34 -6.50
C LEU A 134 32.69 -11.18 -7.60
N GLY A 135 32.76 -10.00 -8.22
CA GLY A 135 33.73 -9.71 -9.30
C GLY A 135 35.20 -9.83 -8.90
N THR A 136 35.51 -9.83 -7.61
CA THR A 136 36.84 -10.12 -7.07
C THR A 136 37.18 -11.61 -7.04
N GLU A 137 36.17 -12.47 -7.11
CA GLU A 137 36.27 -13.92 -7.13
C GLU A 137 36.14 -14.46 -8.57
N ALA A 138 35.15 -13.98 -9.32
CA ALA A 138 34.92 -14.34 -10.72
C ALA A 138 34.21 -13.20 -11.47
N THR A 139 34.59 -12.97 -12.73
CA THR A 139 33.91 -11.99 -13.59
C THR A 139 32.53 -12.49 -14.01
N TYR A 140 31.69 -11.57 -14.50
CA TYR A 140 30.46 -11.88 -15.23
C TYR A 140 30.68 -12.98 -16.30
N PRO A 141 29.74 -13.94 -16.49
CA PRO A 141 28.41 -14.06 -15.87
C PRO A 141 28.34 -14.92 -14.59
N ALA A 142 29.48 -15.20 -13.94
CA ALA A 142 29.56 -16.18 -12.84
C ALA A 142 28.52 -15.99 -11.72
N GLY A 143 28.32 -14.75 -11.27
CA GLY A 143 27.33 -14.44 -10.22
C GLY A 143 25.88 -14.62 -10.66
N VAL A 144 25.56 -14.37 -11.94
CA VAL A 144 24.21 -14.58 -12.49
C VAL A 144 23.88 -16.07 -12.51
N LEU A 145 24.83 -16.89 -12.97
CA LEU A 145 24.72 -18.36 -12.95
C LEU A 145 24.57 -18.92 -11.53
N ASP A 146 25.19 -18.31 -10.53
CA ASP A 146 25.02 -18.73 -9.14
C ASP A 146 23.59 -18.41 -8.64
N LEU A 147 23.05 -17.25 -8.99
CA LEU A 147 21.70 -16.84 -8.57
C LEU A 147 20.59 -17.62 -9.29
N LYS A 148 20.79 -17.98 -10.57
CA LYS A 148 19.88 -18.88 -11.29
C LYS A 148 19.82 -20.27 -10.64
N GLU A 149 20.98 -20.82 -10.25
CA GLU A 149 21.05 -22.04 -9.45
C GLU A 149 20.38 -21.89 -8.08
N ALA A 150 20.41 -20.70 -7.47
CA ALA A 150 19.68 -20.46 -6.22
C ALA A 150 18.15 -20.56 -6.40
N VAL A 151 17.60 -20.08 -7.52
CA VAL A 151 16.17 -20.24 -7.85
C VAL A 151 15.82 -21.71 -8.06
N LYS A 152 16.66 -22.46 -8.79
CA LYS A 152 16.47 -23.91 -8.99
C LYS A 152 16.52 -24.66 -7.65
N TRP A 153 17.50 -24.35 -6.81
CA TRP A 153 17.61 -24.89 -5.46
C TRP A 153 16.37 -24.58 -4.59
N MET A 154 15.78 -23.38 -4.70
CA MET A 154 14.53 -23.05 -4.02
C MET A 154 13.37 -23.96 -4.46
N ARG A 155 13.26 -24.26 -5.76
CA ARG A 155 12.22 -25.16 -6.30
C ARG A 155 12.42 -26.62 -5.87
N GLU A 156 13.67 -27.09 -5.87
CA GLU A 156 14.04 -28.42 -5.39
C GLU A 156 13.66 -28.63 -3.93
N ASN A 157 13.96 -27.63 -3.09
CA ASN A 157 13.73 -27.68 -1.65
C ASN A 157 12.36 -27.11 -1.23
N ALA A 158 11.43 -26.98 -2.17
CA ALA A 158 10.17 -26.29 -1.93
C ALA A 158 9.29 -26.93 -0.85
N GLU A 159 9.36 -28.25 -0.66
CA GLU A 159 8.65 -28.92 0.44
C GLU A 159 9.27 -28.58 1.80
N ASP A 160 10.60 -28.57 1.89
CA ASP A 160 11.34 -28.33 3.14
C ASP A 160 11.27 -26.88 3.61
N PHE A 161 11.05 -25.95 2.67
CA PHE A 161 10.97 -24.51 2.91
C PHE A 161 9.58 -23.92 2.71
N GLN A 162 8.56 -24.78 2.50
CA GLN A 162 7.17 -24.36 2.29
C GLN A 162 7.02 -23.34 1.15
N ILE A 163 7.71 -23.55 0.04
CA ILE A 163 7.68 -22.66 -1.13
C ILE A 163 6.61 -23.14 -2.11
N ASN A 164 5.83 -22.20 -2.65
CA ASN A 164 5.04 -22.41 -3.85
C ASN A 164 5.94 -22.24 -5.08
N ARG A 165 6.18 -23.33 -5.80
CA ARG A 165 7.11 -23.40 -6.95
C ARG A 165 6.72 -22.49 -8.11
N ASP A 166 5.44 -22.11 -8.18
CA ASP A 166 4.85 -21.31 -9.26
C ASP A 166 4.74 -19.82 -8.90
N LYS A 167 5.17 -19.44 -7.69
CA LYS A 167 5.08 -18.06 -7.18
C LYS A 167 6.40 -17.65 -6.53
N ILE A 168 7.43 -17.49 -7.35
CA ILE A 168 8.76 -17.05 -6.91
C ILE A 168 9.05 -15.68 -7.50
N ALA A 169 9.35 -14.70 -6.65
CA ALA A 169 9.86 -13.40 -7.05
C ALA A 169 11.36 -13.29 -6.80
N VAL A 170 11.99 -12.34 -7.47
CA VAL A 170 13.36 -11.91 -7.18
C VAL A 170 13.36 -10.44 -6.78
N LEU A 171 13.99 -10.14 -5.66
CA LEU A 171 14.23 -8.79 -5.16
C LEU A 171 15.72 -8.56 -5.12
N GLY A 172 16.18 -7.42 -5.63
CA GLY A 172 17.56 -7.02 -5.46
C GLY A 172 17.69 -5.54 -5.15
N ALA A 173 18.83 -5.17 -4.56
CA ALA A 173 19.15 -3.78 -4.27
C ALA A 173 20.50 -3.34 -4.88
N SER A 174 20.58 -2.15 -5.48
CA SER A 174 21.79 -1.65 -6.17
C SER A 174 22.27 -2.62 -7.26
N ALA A 175 23.55 -3.03 -7.21
CA ALA A 175 24.09 -4.12 -8.03
C ALA A 175 23.25 -5.41 -7.97
N GLY A 176 22.67 -5.72 -6.80
CA GLY A 176 21.76 -6.85 -6.65
C GLY A 176 20.45 -6.64 -7.40
N ALA A 177 19.96 -5.41 -7.53
CA ALA A 177 18.76 -5.09 -8.31
C ALA A 177 19.00 -5.27 -9.81
N GLN A 178 20.18 -4.85 -10.30
CA GLN A 178 20.59 -5.14 -11.67
C GLN A 178 20.67 -6.65 -11.93
N LEU A 179 21.26 -7.43 -11.01
CA LEU A 179 21.31 -8.90 -11.11
C LEU A 179 19.93 -9.54 -11.04
N ALA A 180 19.04 -9.04 -10.16
CA ALA A 180 17.67 -9.51 -10.00
C ALA A 180 16.87 -9.30 -11.29
N THR A 181 16.94 -8.10 -11.87
CA THR A 181 16.27 -7.80 -13.14
C THR A 181 16.85 -8.66 -14.25
N LEU A 182 18.18 -8.78 -14.38
CA LEU A 182 18.83 -9.59 -15.42
C LEU A 182 18.41 -11.06 -15.32
N LEU A 183 18.41 -11.63 -14.11
CA LEU A 183 17.94 -12.99 -13.86
C LEU A 183 16.48 -13.16 -14.31
N GLY A 184 15.61 -12.22 -13.95
CA GLY A 184 14.18 -12.34 -14.19
C GLY A 184 13.75 -12.16 -15.64
N VAL A 185 14.53 -11.42 -16.45
CA VAL A 185 14.24 -11.21 -17.89
C VAL A 185 14.95 -12.22 -18.79
N THR A 186 15.75 -13.14 -18.23
CA THR A 186 16.51 -14.13 -19.03
C THR A 186 16.23 -15.58 -18.62
N PRO A 187 14.97 -16.00 -18.37
CA PRO A 187 14.69 -17.40 -18.07
C PRO A 187 15.17 -18.28 -19.24
N ASP A 188 15.87 -19.37 -18.92
CA ASP A 188 16.34 -20.37 -19.89
C ASP A 188 17.13 -19.82 -21.11
N TYR A 189 17.78 -18.67 -20.99
CA TYR A 189 18.59 -18.07 -22.06
C TYR A 189 19.94 -18.78 -22.20
N GLU A 190 20.37 -19.10 -23.43
CA GLU A 190 21.52 -20.00 -23.74
C GLU A 190 22.83 -19.60 -23.02
N ILE A 191 23.13 -18.31 -22.93
CA ILE A 191 24.35 -17.80 -22.25
C ILE A 191 24.35 -18.02 -20.72
N TYR A 192 23.19 -18.34 -20.16
CA TYR A 192 22.95 -18.57 -18.74
C TYR A 192 22.52 -20.01 -18.43
N GLU A 193 22.77 -20.95 -19.34
CA GLU A 193 22.51 -22.37 -19.11
C GLU A 193 23.23 -22.86 -17.85
N THR A 194 22.50 -23.64 -17.07
CA THR A 194 22.89 -24.21 -15.77
C THR A 194 22.90 -25.73 -15.88
N GLU A 195 23.54 -26.43 -14.94
CA GLU A 195 23.81 -27.88 -15.11
C GLU A 195 22.53 -28.75 -15.15
N ASN A 196 21.42 -28.27 -14.59
CA ASN A 196 20.15 -28.99 -14.49
C ASN A 196 19.03 -28.29 -15.27
N GLU A 197 18.80 -28.70 -16.51
CA GLU A 197 17.74 -28.17 -17.40
C GLU A 197 16.32 -28.62 -17.00
N GLU A 198 16.15 -29.62 -16.13
CA GLU A 198 14.81 -30.13 -15.76
C GLU A 198 14.05 -29.18 -14.81
N ILE A 199 14.76 -28.27 -14.15
CA ILE A 199 14.19 -27.33 -13.18
C ILE A 199 14.37 -25.93 -13.71
N SER A 200 13.26 -25.24 -13.95
CA SER A 200 13.25 -23.87 -14.44
C SER A 200 13.90 -22.90 -13.44
N ASP A 201 14.53 -21.85 -13.94
CA ASP A 201 15.01 -20.68 -13.17
C ASP A 201 14.13 -19.43 -13.33
N GLU A 202 12.97 -19.56 -13.99
CA GLU A 202 12.02 -18.48 -14.24
C GLU A 202 11.49 -17.90 -12.91
N VAL A 203 11.13 -16.61 -12.89
CA VAL A 203 10.51 -15.95 -11.72
C VAL A 203 9.29 -15.17 -12.19
N GLN A 204 8.29 -15.08 -11.33
CA GLN A 204 6.98 -14.50 -11.65
C GLN A 204 6.82 -13.04 -11.19
N ALA A 205 7.85 -12.45 -10.56
CA ALA A 205 7.90 -11.01 -10.30
C ALA A 205 9.34 -10.52 -10.08
N ILE A 206 9.62 -9.27 -10.46
CA ILE A 206 10.91 -8.58 -10.24
C ILE A 206 10.69 -7.37 -9.34
N ILE A 207 11.54 -7.21 -8.32
CA ILE A 207 11.61 -6.02 -7.48
C ILE A 207 13.02 -5.44 -7.58
N ASN A 208 13.14 -4.32 -8.28
CA ASN A 208 14.38 -3.58 -8.46
C ASN A 208 14.41 -2.40 -7.49
N VAL A 209 15.27 -2.51 -6.48
CA VAL A 209 15.53 -1.43 -5.52
C VAL A 209 16.80 -0.69 -5.94
N ASP A 210 16.63 0.39 -6.68
CA ASP A 210 17.68 1.38 -6.99
C ASP A 210 18.89 0.80 -7.76
N GLY A 211 18.66 -0.01 -8.79
CA GLY A 211 19.71 -0.48 -9.70
C GLY A 211 19.39 -0.28 -11.18
N VAL A 212 20.46 -0.11 -11.95
CA VAL A 212 20.40 0.12 -13.39
C VAL A 212 19.89 -1.11 -14.13
N VAL A 213 19.20 -0.88 -15.26
CA VAL A 213 18.77 -1.96 -16.16
C VAL A 213 19.48 -1.91 -17.51
N SER A 214 20.34 -0.92 -17.73
CA SER A 214 21.27 -0.89 -18.86
C SER A 214 22.58 -0.23 -18.50
N PHE A 215 23.69 -0.89 -18.85
CA PHE A 215 25.05 -0.33 -18.75
C PHE A 215 25.46 0.47 -19.99
N VAL A 216 24.69 0.36 -21.07
CA VAL A 216 25.00 1.02 -22.35
C VAL A 216 24.13 2.23 -22.64
N HIS A 217 23.07 2.45 -21.85
CA HIS A 217 22.19 3.60 -21.92
C HIS A 217 22.93 4.95 -21.73
N PRO A 218 22.50 6.06 -22.37
CA PRO A 218 23.13 7.36 -22.22
C PRO A 218 23.16 7.91 -20.78
N GLU A 219 22.22 7.49 -19.94
CA GLU A 219 22.18 7.85 -18.51
C GLU A 219 23.10 6.97 -17.63
N ALA A 220 23.63 5.89 -18.19
CA ALA A 220 24.53 5.00 -17.47
C ALA A 220 25.92 5.64 -17.32
N GLU A 221 26.45 5.59 -16.11
CA GLU A 221 27.82 6.01 -15.82
C GLU A 221 28.73 4.77 -15.77
N GLU A 222 29.80 4.76 -16.57
CA GLU A 222 30.83 3.73 -16.49
C GLU A 222 31.60 3.86 -15.16
N GLY A 223 31.33 2.92 -14.25
CA GLY A 223 32.02 2.79 -12.97
C GLY A 223 33.10 1.71 -13.03
N TRP A 224 34.25 1.95 -12.37
CA TRP A 224 35.34 0.97 -12.28
C TRP A 224 34.92 -0.37 -11.65
N MET A 225 33.93 -0.36 -10.75
CA MET A 225 33.37 -1.58 -10.15
C MET A 225 32.65 -2.43 -11.18
N ALA A 226 31.83 -1.81 -12.04
CA ALA A 226 31.16 -2.48 -13.15
C ALA A 226 32.20 -2.99 -14.16
N ALA A 227 33.20 -2.18 -14.53
CA ALA A 227 34.27 -2.61 -15.43
C ALA A 227 35.06 -3.82 -14.89
N THR A 228 35.34 -3.85 -13.59
CA THR A 228 36.02 -4.98 -12.95
C THR A 228 35.16 -6.24 -13.00
N TRP A 229 33.88 -6.13 -12.64
CA TRP A 229 32.95 -7.25 -12.67
C TRP A 229 32.71 -7.77 -14.10
N LEU A 230 32.60 -6.89 -15.09
CA LEU A 230 32.40 -7.21 -16.52
C LEU A 230 33.70 -7.65 -17.22
N GLY A 231 34.82 -7.69 -16.51
CA GLY A 231 36.10 -8.17 -17.05
C GLY A 231 36.82 -7.20 -17.99
N GLY A 232 36.42 -5.92 -18.01
CA GLY A 232 37.05 -4.86 -18.81
C GLY A 232 36.20 -3.60 -18.88
N SER A 233 36.83 -2.49 -19.29
CA SER A 233 36.12 -1.25 -19.61
C SER A 233 35.14 -1.43 -20.77
N LYS A 234 34.18 -0.50 -20.93
CA LYS A 234 33.22 -0.54 -22.04
C LYS A 234 33.91 -0.54 -23.41
N ALA A 235 35.07 0.10 -23.52
CA ALA A 235 35.89 0.10 -24.74
C ALA A 235 36.56 -1.25 -25.04
N GLU A 236 36.87 -2.04 -24.01
CA GLU A 236 37.55 -3.33 -24.13
C GLU A 236 36.56 -4.50 -24.28
N LYS A 237 35.40 -4.40 -23.64
CA LYS A 237 34.44 -5.50 -23.44
C LYS A 237 32.99 -5.10 -23.70
N LEU A 238 32.72 -4.31 -24.74
CA LEU A 238 31.36 -3.83 -25.06
C LEU A 238 30.31 -4.94 -25.09
N GLU A 239 30.65 -6.11 -25.65
CA GLU A 239 29.75 -7.27 -25.68
C GLU A 239 29.25 -7.66 -24.29
N SER A 240 30.13 -7.78 -23.29
CA SER A 240 29.73 -8.08 -21.90
C SER A 240 28.90 -6.96 -21.27
N TRP A 241 29.15 -5.69 -21.62
CA TRP A 241 28.36 -4.57 -21.13
C TRP A 241 26.93 -4.56 -21.69
N VAL A 242 26.77 -4.94 -22.96
CA VAL A 242 25.45 -5.12 -23.60
C VAL A 242 24.77 -6.36 -23.02
N GLU A 243 25.45 -7.50 -23.00
CA GLU A 243 24.92 -8.78 -22.53
C GLU A 243 24.49 -8.76 -21.04
N ALA A 244 25.18 -7.97 -20.21
CA ALA A 244 24.80 -7.78 -18.81
C ALA A 244 23.70 -6.71 -18.60
N SER A 245 23.14 -6.13 -19.66
CA SER A 245 22.08 -5.11 -19.56
C SER A 245 20.70 -5.78 -19.64
N PRO A 246 19.91 -5.83 -18.54
CA PRO A 246 18.58 -6.44 -18.56
C PRO A 246 17.67 -5.92 -19.68
N LEU A 247 17.77 -4.63 -20.01
CA LEU A 247 16.94 -3.98 -21.04
C LEU A 247 16.99 -4.69 -22.41
N GLU A 248 18.10 -5.36 -22.75
CA GLU A 248 18.27 -6.06 -24.03
C GLU A 248 17.39 -7.31 -24.17
N TYR A 249 16.79 -7.77 -23.06
CA TYR A 249 16.01 -9.01 -22.99
C TYR A 249 14.55 -8.78 -22.60
N VAL A 250 14.13 -7.53 -22.40
CA VAL A 250 12.76 -7.22 -21.99
C VAL A 250 11.82 -7.43 -23.18
N ASP A 251 10.88 -8.33 -23.02
CA ASP A 251 9.84 -8.63 -24.00
C ASP A 251 8.46 -8.90 -23.36
N ALA A 252 7.53 -9.47 -24.13
CA ALA A 252 6.16 -9.77 -23.72
C ALA A 252 6.05 -10.82 -22.60
N GLU A 253 7.08 -11.63 -22.38
CA GLU A 253 7.13 -12.66 -21.32
C GLU A 253 7.81 -12.14 -20.05
N THR A 254 8.23 -10.86 -20.03
CA THR A 254 8.81 -10.24 -18.83
C THR A 254 7.80 -10.28 -17.67
N PRO A 255 8.20 -10.74 -16.47
CA PRO A 255 7.29 -10.75 -15.33
C PRO A 255 6.93 -9.34 -14.85
N PRO A 256 5.81 -9.19 -14.13
CA PRO A 256 5.49 -7.94 -13.45
C PRO A 256 6.68 -7.37 -12.68
N THR A 257 6.90 -6.06 -12.78
CA THR A 257 8.11 -5.43 -12.25
C THR A 257 7.82 -4.21 -11.37
N LEU A 258 8.39 -4.17 -10.17
CA LEU A 258 8.37 -3.02 -9.27
C LEU A 258 9.74 -2.33 -9.27
N PHE A 259 9.75 -1.02 -9.51
CA PHE A 259 10.92 -0.16 -9.33
C PHE A 259 10.74 0.72 -8.08
N ILE A 260 11.68 0.63 -7.14
CA ILE A 260 11.78 1.54 -5.99
C ILE A 260 13.11 2.28 -6.09
N ASN A 261 13.03 3.59 -6.22
CA ASN A 261 14.13 4.43 -6.68
C ASN A 261 14.55 5.46 -5.63
N SER A 262 15.85 5.72 -5.56
CA SER A 262 16.37 6.84 -4.77
C SER A 262 16.14 8.16 -5.49
N SER A 263 16.51 9.27 -4.86
CA SER A 263 16.49 10.58 -5.51
C SER A 263 17.64 10.80 -6.51
N TYR A 264 18.46 9.78 -6.81
CA TYR A 264 19.62 9.89 -7.69
C TYR A 264 19.38 9.25 -9.07
N PRO A 265 19.18 10.05 -10.14
CA PRO A 265 18.80 9.54 -11.47
C PRO A 265 19.75 8.50 -12.06
N ARG A 266 21.06 8.57 -11.75
CA ARG A 266 22.07 7.64 -12.30
C ARG A 266 21.80 6.16 -12.00
N PHE A 267 20.99 5.85 -10.98
CA PHE A 267 20.62 4.46 -10.66
C PHE A 267 19.41 3.96 -11.44
N HIS A 268 18.82 4.79 -12.30
CA HIS A 268 17.60 4.47 -13.06
C HIS A 268 17.89 4.25 -14.55
N ALA A 269 19.17 4.17 -14.95
CA ALA A 269 19.54 4.10 -16.36
C ALA A 269 18.85 2.93 -17.08
N GLY A 270 18.06 3.27 -18.11
CA GLY A 270 17.25 2.36 -18.92
C GLY A 270 15.90 1.94 -18.31
N ARG A 271 15.57 2.40 -17.09
CA ARG A 271 14.31 2.05 -16.41
C ARG A 271 13.12 2.54 -17.20
N ASP A 272 13.17 3.79 -17.66
CA ASP A 272 12.03 4.42 -18.34
C ASP A 272 11.76 3.71 -19.67
N ASP A 273 12.81 3.36 -20.43
CA ASP A 273 12.71 2.51 -21.63
C ASP A 273 12.12 1.13 -21.31
N MET A 274 12.59 0.48 -20.23
CA MET A 274 12.00 -0.79 -19.80
C MET A 274 10.51 -0.65 -19.47
N THR A 275 10.10 0.40 -18.77
CA THR A 275 8.68 0.62 -18.43
C THR A 275 7.81 0.94 -19.65
N GLU A 276 8.37 1.55 -20.69
CA GLU A 276 7.70 1.73 -21.97
C GLU A 276 7.42 0.37 -22.62
N ILE A 277 8.42 -0.52 -22.69
CA ILE A 277 8.25 -1.89 -23.20
C ILE A 277 7.22 -2.68 -22.37
N LEU A 278 7.29 -2.61 -21.04
CA LEU A 278 6.32 -3.27 -20.16
C LEU A 278 4.89 -2.75 -20.42
N SER A 279 4.74 -1.44 -20.57
CA SER A 279 3.46 -0.80 -20.87
C SER A 279 2.91 -1.22 -22.24
N GLU A 280 3.75 -1.27 -23.27
CA GLU A 280 3.38 -1.68 -24.63
C GLU A 280 2.88 -3.14 -24.67
N ASN A 281 3.46 -4.00 -23.84
CA ASN A 281 3.08 -5.41 -23.73
C ASN A 281 1.95 -5.66 -22.70
N GLY A 282 1.42 -4.62 -22.06
CA GLY A 282 0.35 -4.75 -21.07
C GLY A 282 0.78 -5.46 -19.77
N ILE A 283 2.08 -5.48 -19.48
CA ILE A 283 2.67 -6.11 -18.30
C ILE A 283 2.50 -5.17 -17.12
N TYR A 284 2.07 -5.70 -15.97
CA TYR A 284 1.89 -4.90 -14.76
C TYR A 284 3.23 -4.40 -14.21
N TYR A 285 3.34 -3.10 -13.96
CA TYR A 285 4.52 -2.53 -13.32
C TYR A 285 4.18 -1.36 -12.40
N GLU A 286 5.11 -1.03 -11.51
CA GLU A 286 5.04 0.11 -10.61
C GLU A 286 6.39 0.84 -10.56
N VAL A 287 6.35 2.17 -10.45
CA VAL A 287 7.55 3.00 -10.26
C VAL A 287 7.32 3.95 -9.10
N HIS A 288 8.19 3.89 -8.10
CA HIS A 288 8.14 4.74 -6.92
C HIS A 288 9.49 5.38 -6.65
N THR A 289 9.53 6.70 -6.61
CA THR A 289 10.72 7.44 -6.19
C THR A 289 10.56 7.86 -4.72
N LEU A 290 11.53 7.52 -3.88
CA LEU A 290 11.59 8.02 -2.51
C LEU A 290 12.33 9.36 -2.49
N GLU A 291 11.58 10.44 -2.34
CA GLU A 291 12.12 11.80 -2.30
C GLU A 291 13.12 11.99 -1.15
N ASN A 292 14.16 12.79 -1.41
CA ASN A 292 15.27 13.08 -0.51
C ASN A 292 16.00 11.84 0.05
N SER A 293 15.95 10.70 -0.64
CA SER A 293 16.57 9.46 -0.16
C SER A 293 17.99 9.27 -0.71
N PRO A 294 18.90 8.69 0.09
CA PRO A 294 20.22 8.32 -0.38
C PRO A 294 20.20 7.02 -1.20
N HIS A 295 21.24 6.76 -1.97
CA HIS A 295 21.51 5.36 -2.37
C HIS A 295 21.77 4.50 -1.13
N SER A 296 21.25 3.26 -1.11
CA SER A 296 21.18 2.41 0.10
C SER A 296 20.14 2.81 1.14
N PHE A 297 19.10 3.54 0.74
CA PHE A 297 17.98 3.93 1.62
C PHE A 297 17.29 2.73 2.28
N TRP A 298 17.21 1.58 1.61
CA TRP A 298 16.54 0.37 2.12
C TRP A 298 17.23 -0.22 3.36
N LEU A 299 18.47 0.17 3.67
CA LEU A 299 19.18 -0.26 4.88
C LEU A 299 18.94 0.67 6.08
N MET A 300 18.14 1.73 5.91
CA MET A 300 17.98 2.81 6.88
C MET A 300 16.51 3.17 7.13
N HIS A 301 16.14 3.34 8.39
CA HIS A 301 14.91 4.03 8.76
C HIS A 301 14.99 5.52 8.40
N PRO A 302 13.90 6.16 7.92
CA PRO A 302 12.53 5.61 7.79
C PRO A 302 12.20 5.02 6.40
N TRP A 303 13.17 4.95 5.48
CA TRP A 303 12.90 4.53 4.10
C TRP A 303 12.70 3.02 3.98
N PHE A 304 13.26 2.22 4.88
CA PHE A 304 13.03 0.78 4.91
C PHE A 304 11.54 0.42 4.97
N GLU A 305 10.76 1.06 5.84
CA GLU A 305 9.33 0.79 6.02
C GLU A 305 8.57 1.05 4.74
N ARG A 306 8.84 2.19 4.09
CA ARG A 306 8.20 2.49 2.80
C ARG A 306 8.60 1.50 1.72
N THR A 307 9.86 1.05 1.71
CA THR A 307 10.38 0.06 0.76
C THR A 307 9.69 -1.28 0.96
N LEU A 308 9.54 -1.71 2.22
CA LEU A 308 8.85 -2.92 2.62
C LEU A 308 7.38 -2.87 2.21
N ASP A 309 6.67 -1.78 2.53
CA ASP A 309 5.25 -1.61 2.20
C ASP A 309 5.02 -1.69 0.69
N LEU A 310 5.83 -0.99 -0.10
CA LEU A 310 5.77 -1.04 -1.56
C LEU A 310 6.01 -2.46 -2.09
N THR A 311 7.01 -3.15 -1.54
CA THR A 311 7.35 -4.53 -1.92
C THR A 311 6.21 -5.49 -1.59
N VAL A 312 5.68 -5.46 -0.37
CA VAL A 312 4.60 -6.35 0.07
C VAL A 312 3.33 -6.09 -0.74
N ASN A 313 2.93 -4.84 -0.94
CA ASN A 313 1.72 -4.52 -1.70
C ASN A 313 1.81 -5.00 -3.16
N PHE A 314 2.97 -4.80 -3.79
CA PHE A 314 3.21 -5.30 -5.15
C PHE A 314 3.17 -6.82 -5.21
N LEU A 315 3.90 -7.50 -4.32
CA LEU A 315 3.92 -8.96 -4.26
C LEU A 315 2.55 -9.55 -3.91
N ASP A 316 1.78 -8.89 -3.06
CA ASP A 316 0.41 -9.27 -2.73
C ASP A 316 -0.42 -9.20 -4.02
N LYS A 317 -0.35 -8.08 -4.75
CA LYS A 317 -1.08 -7.91 -6.01
C LYS A 317 -0.71 -8.93 -7.08
N VAL A 318 0.57 -9.31 -7.18
CA VAL A 318 1.07 -10.26 -8.19
C VAL A 318 0.79 -11.72 -7.79
N PHE A 319 1.03 -12.10 -6.53
CA PHE A 319 0.98 -13.51 -6.08
C PHE A 319 -0.25 -13.86 -5.26
N LYS A 320 -0.79 -12.92 -4.50
CA LYS A 320 -1.97 -13.11 -3.68
C LYS A 320 -3.12 -12.46 -4.43
N ASP A 321 -3.59 -13.16 -5.45
CA ASP A 321 -4.80 -12.86 -6.21
C ASP A 321 -5.67 -11.77 -5.54
N SER A 322 -5.78 -10.59 -6.16
CA SER A 322 -6.86 -9.65 -5.84
C SER A 322 -8.25 -10.29 -6.08
N SER A 323 -8.26 -11.45 -6.75
CA SER A 323 -9.39 -12.38 -6.93
C SER A 323 -9.57 -13.39 -5.79
N SER A 324 -8.67 -13.43 -4.79
CA SER A 324 -8.95 -14.07 -3.52
C SER A 324 -10.00 -13.21 -2.83
N ALA A 325 -11.26 -13.51 -3.15
CA ALA A 325 -12.33 -13.37 -2.17
C ALA A 325 -11.72 -13.83 -0.85
N ARG A 326 -11.56 -12.90 0.10
CA ARG A 326 -10.98 -13.18 1.42
C ARG A 326 -11.50 -14.53 1.83
N GLU A 327 -10.63 -15.54 1.88
CA GLU A 327 -11.10 -16.92 1.97
C GLU A 327 -11.97 -16.99 3.22
N THR A 328 -13.27 -17.22 3.01
CA THR A 328 -14.24 -17.25 4.11
C THR A 328 -13.89 -18.49 4.90
N TYR A 329 -13.08 -18.34 5.95
CA TYR A 329 -12.59 -19.47 6.72
C TYR A 329 -13.62 -19.89 7.78
N ARG A 330 -14.63 -19.05 8.03
CA ARG A 330 -15.72 -19.36 8.95
C ARG A 330 -17.02 -18.65 8.56
N GLU A 331 -18.12 -19.39 8.68
CA GLU A 331 -19.48 -18.86 8.62
C GLU A 331 -20.19 -19.11 9.95
N ILE A 332 -21.01 -18.16 10.38
CA ILE A 332 -21.78 -18.19 11.62
C ILE A 332 -23.21 -17.77 11.30
N THR A 333 -24.21 -18.47 11.84
CA THR A 333 -25.62 -18.08 11.78
C THR A 333 -26.09 -17.57 13.13
N VAL A 334 -26.75 -16.41 13.15
CA VAL A 334 -27.42 -15.84 14.32
C VAL A 334 -28.93 -15.92 14.11
N ALA A 335 -29.66 -16.51 15.06
CA ALA A 335 -31.12 -16.58 15.02
C ALA A 335 -31.72 -16.61 16.44
N GLN A 336 -32.65 -15.70 16.73
CA GLN A 336 -33.31 -15.60 18.05
C GLN A 336 -34.22 -16.80 18.37
N ASP A 337 -34.65 -17.56 17.36
CA ASP A 337 -35.53 -18.74 17.52
C ASP A 337 -34.76 -20.03 17.90
N GLY A 338 -33.45 -19.95 18.04
CA GLY A 338 -32.57 -21.07 18.39
C GLY A 338 -32.17 -21.96 17.20
N SER A 339 -32.48 -21.56 15.96
CA SER A 339 -32.06 -22.28 14.75
C SER A 339 -30.63 -21.96 14.28
N GLY A 340 -29.99 -20.94 14.86
CA GLY A 340 -28.62 -20.51 14.55
C GLY A 340 -27.57 -21.01 15.55
N ASP A 341 -26.30 -20.73 15.27
CA ASP A 341 -25.16 -21.00 16.15
C ASP A 341 -25.18 -20.12 17.41
N TYR A 342 -25.72 -18.91 17.29
CA TYR A 342 -25.92 -17.95 18.38
C TYR A 342 -27.31 -17.33 18.32
N SER A 343 -27.82 -16.86 19.47
CA SER A 343 -29.05 -16.06 19.53
C SER A 343 -28.80 -14.55 19.53
N ASN A 344 -27.58 -14.12 19.83
CA ASN A 344 -27.16 -12.71 19.94
C ASN A 344 -26.02 -12.41 18.96
N ILE A 345 -26.02 -11.23 18.35
CA ILE A 345 -25.03 -10.83 17.35
C ILE A 345 -23.67 -10.55 18.01
N GLN A 346 -23.65 -9.88 19.18
CA GLN A 346 -22.38 -9.58 19.85
C GLN A 346 -21.62 -10.85 20.25
N GLU A 347 -22.33 -11.90 20.67
CA GLU A 347 -21.71 -13.19 21.02
C GLU A 347 -21.07 -13.86 19.79
N ALA A 348 -21.75 -13.80 18.64
CA ALA A 348 -21.20 -14.29 17.37
C ALA A 348 -19.91 -13.53 17.00
N ILE A 349 -19.91 -12.20 17.08
CA ILE A 349 -18.72 -11.36 16.86
C ILE A 349 -17.59 -11.75 17.82
N ASN A 350 -17.89 -11.85 19.12
CA ASN A 350 -16.91 -12.19 20.14
C ASN A 350 -16.29 -13.58 19.92
N SER A 351 -17.05 -14.52 19.37
CA SER A 351 -16.60 -15.90 19.10
C SER A 351 -15.58 -16.04 17.96
N THR A 352 -15.41 -15.00 17.14
CA THR A 352 -14.44 -14.99 16.05
C THR A 352 -13.02 -14.89 16.60
N ARG A 353 -12.02 -15.32 15.84
CA ARG A 353 -10.62 -15.22 16.30
C ARG A 353 -10.14 -13.76 16.21
N ASP A 354 -9.50 -13.27 17.27
CA ASP A 354 -8.78 -12.00 17.23
C ASP A 354 -7.63 -12.10 16.22
N LEU A 355 -7.48 -11.09 15.36
CA LEU A 355 -6.51 -11.09 14.26
C LEU A 355 -6.64 -12.36 13.39
N GLY A 356 -7.88 -12.70 13.01
CA GLY A 356 -8.22 -13.93 12.30
C GLY A 356 -7.54 -14.08 10.94
N PRO A 357 -7.32 -15.30 10.45
CA PRO A 357 -6.54 -15.55 9.23
C PRO A 357 -7.26 -15.19 7.91
N GLY A 358 -8.53 -14.75 7.96
CA GLY A 358 -9.35 -14.49 6.78
C GLY A 358 -10.72 -13.92 7.12
N GLU A 359 -11.67 -14.01 6.18
CA GLU A 359 -13.02 -13.47 6.37
C GLU A 359 -13.90 -14.38 7.24
N VAL A 360 -14.69 -13.76 8.12
CA VAL A 360 -15.81 -14.43 8.79
C VAL A 360 -17.12 -13.82 8.31
N LYS A 361 -18.03 -14.67 7.82
CA LYS A 361 -19.41 -14.26 7.49
C LYS A 361 -20.34 -14.58 8.65
N ILE A 362 -21.10 -13.58 9.10
CA ILE A 362 -22.11 -13.71 10.13
C ILE A 362 -23.47 -13.45 9.48
N HIS A 363 -24.21 -14.52 9.21
CA HIS A 363 -25.58 -14.47 8.68
C HIS A 363 -26.56 -14.26 9.82
N ILE A 364 -27.39 -13.23 9.75
CA ILE A 364 -28.30 -12.83 10.81
C ILE A 364 -29.73 -13.01 10.29
N LYS A 365 -30.48 -13.92 10.92
CA LYS A 365 -31.87 -14.20 10.58
C LYS A 365 -32.77 -13.02 10.93
N ASN A 366 -33.92 -12.94 10.27
CA ASN A 366 -34.93 -11.93 10.55
C ASN A 366 -35.30 -11.91 12.03
N GLY A 367 -35.46 -10.70 12.57
CA GLY A 367 -35.63 -10.46 13.99
C GLY A 367 -35.29 -9.02 14.35
N THR A 368 -35.76 -8.60 15.53
CA THR A 368 -35.34 -7.33 16.13
C THR A 368 -34.37 -7.64 17.27
N TYR A 369 -33.10 -7.28 17.04
CA TYR A 369 -31.99 -7.48 17.94
C TYR A 369 -31.76 -6.19 18.73
N SER A 370 -32.29 -6.14 19.95
CA SER A 370 -32.07 -5.02 20.88
C SER A 370 -30.70 -5.13 21.54
N GLU A 371 -29.66 -4.81 20.76
CA GLU A 371 -28.25 -4.96 21.14
C GLU A 371 -27.47 -3.66 20.87
N LYS A 372 -26.49 -3.39 21.73
CA LYS A 372 -25.46 -2.39 21.50
C LYS A 372 -24.19 -3.11 21.06
N LEU A 373 -23.83 -2.98 19.79
CA LEU A 373 -22.74 -3.75 19.19
C LEU A 373 -21.44 -2.96 19.14
N GLU A 374 -20.33 -3.66 19.41
CA GLU A 374 -18.97 -3.20 19.16
C GLU A 374 -18.18 -4.27 18.41
N ILE A 375 -17.63 -3.87 17.26
CA ILE A 375 -16.60 -4.62 16.54
C ILE A 375 -15.26 -3.95 16.88
N PRO A 376 -14.47 -4.48 17.82
CA PRO A 376 -13.24 -3.85 18.27
C PRO A 376 -12.13 -3.91 17.20
N SER A 377 -11.09 -3.09 17.34
CA SER A 377 -10.06 -2.89 16.31
C SER A 377 -9.23 -4.13 15.97
N TRP A 378 -9.14 -5.10 16.87
CA TRP A 378 -8.45 -6.38 16.65
C TRP A 378 -9.34 -7.45 15.97
N LYS A 379 -10.60 -7.12 15.65
CA LYS A 379 -11.46 -7.94 14.80
C LYS A 379 -11.51 -7.29 13.42
N HIS A 380 -10.92 -7.93 12.42
CA HIS A 380 -10.92 -7.45 11.04
C HIS A 380 -11.58 -8.46 10.11
N GLN A 381 -11.94 -8.01 8.90
CA GLN A 381 -12.50 -8.88 7.84
C GLN A 381 -13.78 -9.62 8.25
N LEU A 382 -14.68 -8.95 8.97
CA LEU A 382 -16.02 -9.49 9.27
C LEU A 382 -17.06 -8.97 8.28
N THR A 383 -17.98 -9.84 7.89
CA THR A 383 -19.10 -9.51 7.02
C THR A 383 -20.41 -9.91 7.70
N LEU A 384 -21.19 -8.92 8.13
CA LEU A 384 -22.52 -9.11 8.73
C LEU A 384 -23.57 -9.07 7.63
N ILE A 385 -24.36 -10.13 7.50
CA ILE A 385 -25.32 -10.33 6.40
C ILE A 385 -26.69 -10.58 7.00
N GLY A 386 -27.60 -9.61 6.90
CA GLY A 386 -28.99 -9.85 7.27
C GLY A 386 -29.72 -10.71 6.24
N GLU A 387 -30.72 -11.44 6.72
CA GLU A 387 -31.63 -12.22 5.88
C GLU A 387 -32.54 -11.30 5.04
N SER A 388 -32.86 -10.11 5.57
CA SER A 388 -33.62 -9.09 4.84
C SER A 388 -33.35 -7.71 5.41
N GLN A 389 -33.28 -6.73 4.50
CA GLN A 389 -33.05 -5.32 4.83
C GLN A 389 -34.10 -4.78 5.79
N GLU A 390 -35.37 -5.14 5.60
CA GLU A 390 -36.52 -4.62 6.34
C GLU A 390 -36.79 -5.36 7.65
N ASN A 391 -36.43 -6.64 7.74
CA ASN A 391 -36.84 -7.52 8.84
C ASN A 391 -35.69 -7.99 9.73
N THR A 392 -34.44 -7.79 9.33
CA THR A 392 -33.27 -7.98 10.21
C THR A 392 -32.85 -6.62 10.77
N ILE A 393 -33.23 -6.33 12.01
CA ILE A 393 -33.10 -4.99 12.61
C ILE A 393 -32.22 -5.05 13.86
N ILE A 394 -31.13 -4.30 13.89
CA ILE A 394 -30.30 -4.06 15.07
C ILE A 394 -30.71 -2.72 15.67
N THR A 395 -31.10 -2.69 16.94
CA THR A 395 -31.64 -1.46 17.53
C THR A 395 -31.22 -1.20 18.98
N ASN A 396 -31.04 0.08 19.29
CA ASN A 396 -30.84 0.61 20.64
C ASN A 396 -31.61 1.94 20.78
N ASP A 397 -31.65 2.52 21.99
CA ASP A 397 -32.30 3.78 22.32
C ASP A 397 -31.40 4.68 23.18
N ASP A 398 -30.07 4.54 23.03
CA ASP A 398 -29.10 5.37 23.72
C ASP A 398 -29.01 6.77 23.10
N TYR A 399 -28.86 7.77 23.96
CA TYR A 399 -28.71 9.17 23.55
C TYR A 399 -27.72 9.90 24.46
N SER A 400 -27.15 10.98 23.95
CA SER A 400 -26.25 11.86 24.69
C SER A 400 -26.96 12.38 25.93
N GLY A 401 -26.44 12.01 27.09
CA GLY A 401 -26.94 12.41 28.38
C GLY A 401 -27.78 11.38 29.13
N LYS A 402 -28.18 10.28 28.48
CA LYS A 402 -28.74 9.10 29.15
C LYS A 402 -27.68 8.51 30.10
N ILE A 403 -28.13 7.97 31.23
CA ILE A 403 -27.25 7.22 32.13
C ILE A 403 -27.15 5.79 31.64
N ASP A 404 -25.94 5.35 31.32
CA ASP A 404 -25.64 3.98 30.93
C ASP A 404 -25.95 3.03 32.10
N SER A 405 -26.82 2.05 31.87
CA SER A 405 -27.32 1.15 32.92
C SER A 405 -26.26 0.20 33.46
N VAL A 406 -25.16 -0.02 32.73
CA VAL A 406 -24.09 -0.95 33.09
C VAL A 406 -22.97 -0.23 33.83
N THR A 407 -22.52 0.92 33.31
CA THR A 407 -21.37 1.68 33.83
C THR A 407 -21.77 2.80 34.79
N GLY A 408 -23.05 3.19 34.81
CA GLY A 408 -23.56 4.33 35.58
C GLY A 408 -23.06 5.70 35.08
N LYS A 409 -22.33 5.74 33.96
CA LYS A 409 -21.80 6.98 33.38
C LYS A 409 -22.82 7.63 32.46
N LYS A 410 -22.78 8.95 32.39
CA LYS A 410 -23.53 9.71 31.40
C LYS A 410 -22.95 9.44 30.01
N LEU A 411 -23.79 8.98 29.09
CA LEU A 411 -23.43 8.79 27.69
C LEU A 411 -23.17 10.15 27.02
N SER A 412 -22.24 10.16 26.08
CA SER A 412 -22.04 11.26 25.12
C SER A 412 -22.58 10.86 23.75
N THR A 413 -22.56 11.79 22.79
CA THR A 413 -22.77 11.48 21.36
C THR A 413 -21.96 10.24 20.94
N PHE A 414 -20.66 10.23 21.24
CA PHE A 414 -19.71 9.20 20.80
C PHE A 414 -19.97 7.82 21.42
N THR A 415 -20.66 7.74 22.56
CA THR A 415 -21.01 6.49 23.23
C THR A 415 -22.49 6.13 23.10
N SER A 416 -23.28 6.90 22.34
CA SER A 416 -24.72 6.67 22.13
C SER A 416 -25.05 5.69 21.01
N TYR A 417 -24.02 5.15 20.34
CA TYR A 417 -24.17 4.29 19.17
C TYR A 417 -25.06 3.06 19.42
N THR A 418 -25.74 2.60 18.37
CA THR A 418 -26.29 1.25 18.29
C THR A 418 -25.21 0.27 17.84
N VAL A 419 -24.44 0.62 16.81
CA VAL A 419 -23.32 -0.18 16.30
C VAL A 419 -22.06 0.68 16.21
N LEU A 420 -20.97 0.21 16.84
CA LEU A 420 -19.63 0.78 16.74
C LEU A 420 -18.70 -0.17 15.97
N VAL A 421 -18.05 0.35 14.94
CA VAL A 421 -17.11 -0.39 14.10
C VAL A 421 -15.71 0.23 14.21
N ARG A 422 -14.85 -0.39 15.03
CA ARG A 422 -13.42 -0.02 15.16
C ARG A 422 -12.51 -0.87 14.28
N GLY A 423 -12.95 -2.07 13.94
CA GLY A 423 -12.22 -2.99 13.07
C GLY A 423 -12.11 -2.47 11.64
N ASP A 424 -10.95 -2.73 11.02
CA ASP A 424 -10.76 -2.53 9.59
C ASP A 424 -11.48 -3.61 8.78
N ASP A 425 -11.73 -3.31 7.50
CA ASP A 425 -12.16 -4.31 6.52
C ASP A 425 -13.54 -4.93 6.82
N ILE A 426 -14.38 -4.18 7.54
CA ILE A 426 -15.71 -4.61 7.98
C ILE A 426 -16.76 -4.32 6.91
N GLN A 427 -17.71 -5.25 6.79
CA GLN A 427 -18.82 -5.13 5.88
C GLN A 427 -20.16 -5.41 6.56
N ILE A 428 -21.18 -4.69 6.13
CA ILE A 428 -22.57 -4.89 6.54
C ILE A 428 -23.45 -4.91 5.30
N GLN A 429 -24.35 -5.89 5.19
CA GLN A 429 -25.30 -5.93 4.08
C GLN A 429 -26.67 -6.49 4.48
N ASN A 430 -27.71 -6.04 3.77
CA ASN A 430 -29.06 -6.57 3.85
C ASN A 430 -29.69 -6.54 5.26
N LEU A 431 -29.45 -5.48 6.04
CA LEU A 431 -30.08 -5.30 7.35
C LEU A 431 -30.38 -3.84 7.67
N SER A 432 -31.06 -3.59 8.79
CA SER A 432 -31.33 -2.25 9.33
C SER A 432 -30.55 -2.02 10.62
N ILE A 433 -29.89 -0.86 10.74
CA ILE A 433 -29.30 -0.36 11.98
C ILE A 433 -30.12 0.84 12.44
N LYS A 434 -30.65 0.81 13.66
CA LYS A 434 -31.58 1.82 14.14
C LYS A 434 -31.25 2.31 15.55
N ASN A 435 -31.03 3.61 15.71
CA ASN A 435 -31.25 4.25 17.00
C ASN A 435 -32.69 4.77 17.08
N SER A 436 -33.44 4.32 18.09
CA SER A 436 -34.85 4.65 18.25
C SER A 436 -35.11 5.90 19.10
N SER A 437 -34.06 6.51 19.67
CA SER A 437 -34.18 7.76 20.42
C SER A 437 -34.28 8.97 19.49
N CYS A 438 -35.37 9.72 19.62
CA CYS A 438 -35.68 10.91 18.84
C CYS A 438 -36.25 11.99 19.77
N GLY A 439 -35.68 13.20 19.72
CA GLY A 439 -36.12 14.34 20.55
C GLY A 439 -35.37 14.50 21.89
N GLU A 440 -34.47 13.58 22.23
CA GLU A 440 -33.66 13.61 23.46
C GLU A 440 -32.25 14.21 23.26
N GLY A 441 -31.93 14.65 22.04
CA GLY A 441 -30.60 15.10 21.64
C GLY A 441 -29.91 14.12 20.68
N GLN A 442 -28.57 14.12 20.68
CA GLN A 442 -27.77 13.28 19.79
C GLN A 442 -27.92 11.79 20.10
N ALA A 443 -28.19 10.96 19.09
CA ALA A 443 -28.41 9.52 19.25
C ALA A 443 -27.91 8.75 18.01
N VAL A 444 -26.70 8.21 18.12
CA VAL A 444 -26.00 7.59 16.98
C VAL A 444 -26.56 6.20 16.67
N ALA A 445 -26.88 5.93 15.40
CA ALA A 445 -27.20 4.58 14.95
C ALA A 445 -25.92 3.82 14.60
N LEU A 446 -25.08 4.41 13.75
CA LEU A 446 -23.84 3.79 13.26
C LEU A 446 -22.65 4.71 13.51
N HIS A 447 -21.64 4.20 14.22
CA HIS A 447 -20.36 4.86 14.47
C HIS A 447 -19.25 4.03 13.83
N VAL A 448 -18.52 4.61 12.87
CA VAL A 448 -17.43 3.93 12.15
C VAL A 448 -16.11 4.66 12.36
N GLU A 449 -15.13 3.94 12.91
CA GLU A 449 -13.74 4.37 13.08
C GLU A 449 -12.78 3.61 12.14
N GLY A 450 -13.02 2.33 11.88
CA GLY A 450 -12.13 1.47 11.07
C GLY A 450 -12.05 1.88 9.59
N ASP A 451 -10.96 1.52 8.91
CA ASP A 451 -10.75 1.79 7.48
C ASP A 451 -11.34 0.68 6.58
N ARG A 452 -11.61 1.03 5.31
CA ARG A 452 -12.17 0.12 4.30
C ARG A 452 -13.54 -0.47 4.69
N PHE A 453 -14.38 0.34 5.35
CA PHE A 453 -15.72 -0.05 5.81
C PHE A 453 -16.77 0.05 4.70
N VAL A 454 -17.54 -1.02 4.46
CA VAL A 454 -18.64 -1.02 3.49
C VAL A 454 -19.96 -1.34 4.16
N ILE A 455 -20.99 -0.57 3.84
CA ILE A 455 -22.38 -0.97 4.08
C ILE A 455 -23.19 -0.92 2.79
N LYS A 456 -23.89 -2.01 2.49
CA LYS A 456 -24.63 -2.18 1.22
C LYS A 456 -26.09 -2.58 1.46
N ASN A 457 -27.01 -2.05 0.67
CA ASN A 457 -28.41 -2.49 0.64
C ASN A 457 -29.02 -2.59 2.04
N SER A 458 -28.86 -1.53 2.83
CA SER A 458 -29.17 -1.51 4.26
C SER A 458 -29.85 -0.20 4.64
N ASN A 459 -30.64 -0.23 5.71
CA ASN A 459 -31.25 0.97 6.28
C ASN A 459 -30.43 1.45 7.47
N ILE A 460 -30.17 2.75 7.55
CA ILE A 460 -29.54 3.37 8.71
C ILE A 460 -30.48 4.46 9.23
N LEU A 461 -31.13 4.17 10.35
CA LEU A 461 -32.31 4.89 10.83
C LEU A 461 -32.01 5.58 12.15
N GLY A 462 -32.28 6.88 12.23
CA GLY A 462 -32.10 7.65 13.46
C GLY A 462 -32.73 9.03 13.37
N CYS A 463 -32.36 9.90 14.31
CA CYS A 463 -32.79 11.29 14.33
C CYS A 463 -31.59 12.23 14.28
N GLN A 464 -31.17 12.79 15.41
CA GLN A 464 -30.01 13.68 15.43
C GLN A 464 -28.74 12.82 15.53
N ASP A 465 -27.73 13.13 14.70
CA ASP A 465 -26.43 12.44 14.67
C ASP A 465 -26.53 10.95 14.26
N THR A 466 -27.40 10.58 13.30
CA THR A 466 -27.63 9.16 12.90
C THR A 466 -26.35 8.39 12.54
N ILE A 467 -25.46 8.97 11.73
CA ILE A 467 -24.21 8.34 11.28
C ILE A 467 -23.02 9.19 11.71
N TYR A 468 -22.11 8.58 12.48
CA TYR A 468 -20.84 9.19 12.85
C TYR A 468 -19.68 8.54 12.09
N THR A 469 -19.07 9.30 11.16
CA THR A 469 -17.93 8.87 10.33
C THR A 469 -16.63 9.42 10.94
N ALA A 470 -16.04 8.70 11.89
CA ALA A 470 -15.31 9.34 12.99
C ALA A 470 -13.82 9.61 12.78
N THR A 471 -13.06 8.76 12.09
CA THR A 471 -11.59 8.77 12.18
C THR A 471 -10.94 9.36 10.92
N GLU A 472 -10.01 10.30 11.08
CA GLU A 472 -9.15 10.81 10.01
C GLU A 472 -8.48 9.65 9.26
N GLY A 473 -8.55 9.69 7.92
CA GLY A 473 -7.99 8.63 7.07
C GLY A 473 -8.84 7.36 6.96
N SER A 474 -9.93 7.21 7.74
CA SER A 474 -10.91 6.14 7.52
C SER A 474 -11.63 6.36 6.19
N ARG A 475 -11.68 5.32 5.36
CA ARG A 475 -12.41 5.29 4.08
C ARG A 475 -13.66 4.43 4.21
N GLN A 476 -14.81 5.00 3.84
CA GLN A 476 -16.12 4.39 4.08
C GLN A 476 -17.00 4.47 2.84
N LEU A 477 -17.68 3.37 2.49
CA LEU A 477 -18.57 3.29 1.34
C LEU A 477 -19.97 2.83 1.78
N TYR A 478 -20.94 3.69 1.52
CA TYR A 478 -22.37 3.46 1.73
C TYR A 478 -23.03 3.30 0.36
N LEU A 479 -23.52 2.10 0.05
CA LEU A 479 -23.96 1.73 -1.31
C LEU A 479 -25.40 1.21 -1.31
N ASN A 480 -26.26 1.83 -2.11
CA ASN A 480 -27.67 1.44 -2.22
C ASN A 480 -28.39 1.45 -0.86
N CYS A 481 -28.04 2.40 0.02
CA CYS A 481 -28.60 2.50 1.36
C CYS A 481 -29.80 3.46 1.41
N TYR A 482 -30.67 3.23 2.38
CA TYR A 482 -31.65 4.21 2.82
C TYR A 482 -31.19 4.78 4.17
N ILE A 483 -31.09 6.09 4.27
CA ILE A 483 -30.58 6.79 5.46
C ILE A 483 -31.59 7.85 5.85
N GLU A 484 -31.98 7.91 7.13
CA GLU A 484 -32.87 8.97 7.61
C GLU A 484 -32.39 9.61 8.91
N GLY A 485 -32.75 10.89 9.08
CA GLY A 485 -32.39 11.66 10.27
C GLY A 485 -32.97 13.07 10.26
N THR A 486 -32.58 13.85 11.26
CA THR A 486 -33.07 15.22 11.50
C THR A 486 -31.94 16.23 11.39
N THR A 487 -31.20 16.46 12.48
CA THR A 487 -30.09 17.42 12.57
C THR A 487 -28.76 16.70 12.46
N ASP A 488 -27.88 17.20 11.59
CA ASP A 488 -26.48 16.76 11.45
C ASP A 488 -26.36 15.24 11.30
N PHE A 489 -27.32 14.61 10.63
CA PHE A 489 -27.49 13.17 10.75
C PHE A 489 -26.44 12.35 10.00
N ILE A 490 -25.58 12.99 9.22
CA ILE A 490 -24.31 12.46 8.71
C ILE A 490 -23.19 13.43 9.13
N PHE A 491 -22.34 13.04 10.08
CA PHE A 491 -21.32 13.94 10.65
C PHE A 491 -20.01 13.23 11.00
N GLY A 492 -18.92 14.00 11.11
CA GLY A 492 -17.56 13.49 11.33
C GLY A 492 -16.55 13.88 10.25
N GLU A 493 -15.39 13.24 10.26
CA GLU A 493 -14.17 13.68 9.55
C GLU A 493 -13.68 12.71 8.46
N ALA A 494 -14.16 11.48 8.42
CA ALA A 494 -13.71 10.44 7.49
C ALA A 494 -13.95 10.78 5.99
N THR A 495 -13.24 10.07 5.11
CA THR A 495 -13.53 10.05 3.66
C THR A 495 -14.70 9.08 3.43
N ALA A 496 -15.92 9.61 3.24
CA ALA A 496 -17.12 8.78 3.11
C ALA A 496 -17.84 9.03 1.77
N VAL A 497 -18.05 7.96 1.02
CA VAL A 497 -18.82 7.99 -0.23
C VAL A 497 -20.19 7.36 -0.02
N PHE A 498 -21.23 8.11 -0.37
CA PHE A 498 -22.62 7.64 -0.43
C PHE A 498 -23.00 7.51 -1.90
N LYS A 499 -23.14 6.28 -2.39
CA LYS A 499 -23.44 6.01 -3.81
C LYS A 499 -24.81 5.36 -3.96
N ASN A 500 -25.65 5.92 -4.84
CA ASN A 500 -27.00 5.43 -5.13
C ASN A 500 -27.87 5.26 -3.86
N CYS A 501 -27.70 6.17 -2.89
CA CYS A 501 -28.45 6.14 -1.63
C CYS A 501 -29.67 7.06 -1.68
N THR A 502 -30.74 6.67 -0.96
CA THR A 502 -31.86 7.57 -0.62
C THR A 502 -31.62 8.16 0.76
N ILE A 503 -31.60 9.48 0.83
CA ILE A 503 -31.35 10.25 2.05
C ILE A 503 -32.65 10.98 2.42
N LYS A 504 -33.25 10.66 3.57
CA LYS A 504 -34.54 11.21 3.98
C LYS A 504 -34.44 12.11 5.20
N SER A 505 -34.81 13.36 5.02
CA SER A 505 -34.90 14.36 6.08
C SER A 505 -36.23 14.24 6.81
N LEU A 506 -36.18 14.10 8.13
CA LEU A 506 -37.35 13.96 9.00
C LEU A 506 -37.74 15.28 9.69
N ARG A 507 -36.95 16.34 9.51
CA ARG A 507 -37.19 17.67 10.09
C ARG A 507 -36.47 18.75 9.29
N ASN A 508 -37.01 19.98 9.27
CA ASN A 508 -36.32 21.18 8.80
C ASN A 508 -35.02 21.39 9.61
N SER A 509 -33.88 21.03 9.01
CA SER A 509 -32.55 21.04 9.64
C SER A 509 -31.43 20.78 8.60
N TYR A 510 -30.42 19.97 8.94
CA TYR A 510 -29.19 19.79 8.15
C TYR A 510 -28.93 18.32 7.85
N VAL A 511 -28.61 18.01 6.59
CA VAL A 511 -28.19 16.66 6.19
C VAL A 511 -26.80 16.33 6.71
N THR A 512 -25.80 17.16 6.39
CA THR A 512 -24.41 16.91 6.79
C THR A 512 -23.84 17.91 7.79
N ALA A 513 -22.93 17.42 8.63
CA ALA A 513 -22.06 18.24 9.46
C ALA A 513 -20.60 17.73 9.40
N ALA A 514 -19.94 18.00 8.27
CA ALA A 514 -18.58 17.53 8.00
C ALA A 514 -17.53 18.25 8.87
N ALA A 515 -16.46 17.52 9.21
CA ALA A 515 -15.30 17.97 9.97
C ALA A 515 -13.98 17.51 9.34
N THR A 516 -13.96 17.40 8.01
CA THR A 516 -12.81 16.94 7.22
C THR A 516 -11.52 17.68 7.60
N PRO A 517 -10.41 16.96 7.88
CA PRO A 517 -9.12 17.60 8.21
C PRO A 517 -8.47 18.22 6.98
N GLN A 518 -7.62 19.23 7.19
CA GLN A 518 -6.98 20.00 6.11
C GLN A 518 -6.14 19.15 5.14
N ASN A 519 -5.52 18.08 5.63
CA ASN A 519 -4.65 17.17 4.89
C ASN A 519 -5.41 16.03 4.17
N GLN A 520 -6.73 15.94 4.33
CA GLN A 520 -7.55 14.94 3.66
C GLN A 520 -8.08 15.49 2.34
N GLN A 521 -7.75 14.82 1.23
CA GLN A 521 -8.13 15.29 -0.11
C GLN A 521 -9.65 15.28 -0.33
N PHE A 522 -10.37 14.34 0.27
CA PHE A 522 -11.81 14.17 0.10
C PHE A 522 -12.49 14.07 1.46
N GLY A 523 -13.65 14.70 1.61
CA GLY A 523 -14.54 14.50 2.77
C GLY A 523 -15.72 13.61 2.39
N TYR A 524 -16.92 14.19 2.44
CA TYR A 524 -18.13 13.50 1.99
C TYR A 524 -18.38 13.67 0.51
N VAL A 525 -18.72 12.56 -0.16
CA VAL A 525 -19.07 12.56 -1.57
C VAL A 525 -20.36 11.77 -1.76
N PHE A 526 -21.40 12.42 -2.25
CA PHE A 526 -22.68 11.82 -2.61
C PHE A 526 -22.74 11.67 -4.13
N ILE A 527 -22.91 10.45 -4.63
CA ILE A 527 -22.88 10.13 -6.06
C ILE A 527 -24.18 9.42 -6.44
N ASP A 528 -24.92 9.97 -7.40
CA ASP A 528 -26.18 9.40 -7.91
C ASP A 528 -27.22 9.17 -6.79
N CYS A 529 -27.24 10.05 -5.78
CA CYS A 529 -28.15 9.96 -4.63
C CYS A 529 -29.51 10.62 -4.88
N LYS A 530 -30.47 10.35 -4.00
CA LYS A 530 -31.76 11.06 -3.95
C LYS A 530 -32.01 11.60 -2.55
N LEU A 531 -32.23 12.90 -2.43
CA LEU A 531 -32.63 13.55 -1.19
C LEU A 531 -34.15 13.72 -1.17
N THR A 532 -34.78 13.23 -0.11
CA THR A 532 -36.23 13.23 0.10
C THR A 532 -36.57 13.75 1.50
N ALA A 533 -37.84 14.01 1.77
CA ALA A 533 -38.30 14.53 3.04
C ALA A 533 -39.53 13.76 3.54
N ALA A 534 -39.76 13.80 4.85
CA ALA A 534 -41.04 13.48 5.46
C ALA A 534 -42.12 14.52 5.07
N GLU A 535 -43.38 14.22 5.37
CA GLU A 535 -44.47 15.19 5.25
C GLU A 535 -44.18 16.41 6.13
N ASP A 536 -44.55 17.61 5.65
CA ASP A 536 -44.34 18.91 6.32
C ASP A 536 -42.87 19.32 6.54
N VAL A 537 -41.91 18.67 5.87
CA VAL A 537 -40.49 19.06 5.87
C VAL A 537 -40.15 19.73 4.54
N ASP A 538 -39.84 21.02 4.59
CA ASP A 538 -39.65 21.88 3.42
C ASP A 538 -38.48 22.88 3.53
N GLU A 539 -37.79 22.95 4.68
CA GLU A 539 -36.66 23.86 4.90
C GLU A 539 -35.42 23.10 5.43
N VAL A 540 -34.75 22.37 4.55
CA VAL A 540 -33.55 21.59 4.87
C VAL A 540 -32.34 22.11 4.09
N TYR A 541 -31.20 22.16 4.79
CA TYR A 541 -29.90 22.46 4.21
C TYR A 541 -29.14 21.16 3.90
N LEU A 542 -28.39 21.17 2.80
CA LEU A 542 -27.43 20.13 2.41
C LEU A 542 -26.37 19.89 3.50
N GLY A 543 -25.97 20.94 4.22
CA GLY A 543 -25.09 20.80 5.36
C GLY A 543 -24.54 22.10 5.92
N ARG A 544 -23.72 21.96 6.96
CA ARG A 544 -23.02 23.05 7.65
C ARG A 544 -21.65 22.60 8.19
N PRO A 545 -20.62 23.46 8.25
CA PRO A 545 -19.27 23.01 8.59
C PRO A 545 -19.07 22.84 10.09
N TRP A 546 -18.94 21.61 10.58
CA TRP A 546 -18.68 21.35 12.01
C TRP A 546 -17.27 21.78 12.43
N ARG A 547 -16.29 21.67 11.52
CA ARG A 547 -14.89 22.15 11.66
C ARG A 547 -14.43 22.94 10.43
N PRO A 548 -13.34 23.73 10.53
CA PRO A 548 -12.67 24.28 9.36
C PRO A 548 -12.29 23.19 8.36
N TYR A 549 -12.17 23.53 7.08
CA TYR A 549 -11.84 22.59 5.99
C TYR A 549 -12.85 21.47 5.75
N ALA A 550 -14.03 21.54 6.37
CA ALA A 550 -15.13 20.61 6.09
C ALA A 550 -15.39 20.48 4.59
N GLN A 551 -15.54 19.25 4.09
CA GLN A 551 -15.81 19.02 2.68
C GLN A 551 -17.05 18.14 2.48
N THR A 552 -17.92 18.57 1.57
CA THR A 552 -19.11 17.82 1.18
C THR A 552 -19.42 18.13 -0.28
N VAL A 553 -19.53 17.09 -1.10
CA VAL A 553 -19.74 17.20 -2.54
C VAL A 553 -20.92 16.35 -2.96
N PHE A 554 -21.87 16.93 -3.70
CA PHE A 554 -23.00 16.21 -4.30
C PHE A 554 -22.83 16.13 -5.83
N ILE A 555 -22.85 14.93 -6.40
CA ILE A 555 -22.63 14.65 -7.82
C ILE A 555 -23.83 13.86 -8.35
N ASN A 556 -24.43 14.36 -9.44
CA ASN A 556 -25.59 13.74 -10.10
C ASN A 556 -26.76 13.43 -9.14
N THR A 557 -26.94 14.23 -8.10
CA THR A 557 -27.90 13.95 -7.03
C THR A 557 -29.26 14.61 -7.32
N GLU A 558 -30.36 13.88 -7.11
CA GLU A 558 -31.72 14.42 -7.18
C GLU A 558 -32.11 15.05 -5.84
N LEU A 559 -32.33 16.36 -5.82
CA LEU A 559 -32.71 17.17 -4.67
C LEU A 559 -34.21 17.46 -4.69
N GLY A 560 -34.93 16.98 -3.68
CA GLY A 560 -36.36 17.28 -3.49
C GLY A 560 -36.60 18.76 -3.13
N SER A 561 -37.85 19.21 -3.26
CA SER A 561 -38.28 20.62 -3.05
C SER A 561 -38.02 21.17 -1.65
N HIS A 562 -37.79 20.29 -0.68
CA HIS A 562 -37.48 20.64 0.70
C HIS A 562 -36.07 21.20 0.90
N ILE A 563 -35.19 21.11 -0.10
CA ILE A 563 -33.86 21.70 -0.02
C ILE A 563 -33.96 23.19 -0.31
N VAL A 564 -33.53 24.01 0.65
CA VAL A 564 -33.62 25.47 0.54
C VAL A 564 -32.73 26.02 -0.59
N PRO A 565 -33.09 27.16 -1.21
CA PRO A 565 -32.34 27.74 -2.32
C PRO A 565 -30.86 28.03 -2.00
N GLU A 566 -30.55 28.43 -0.76
CA GLU A 566 -29.20 28.70 -0.26
C GLU A 566 -28.33 27.45 -0.25
N GLY A 567 -28.95 26.26 -0.10
CA GLY A 567 -28.31 24.95 -0.04
C GLY A 567 -27.53 24.68 1.24
N TRP A 568 -26.70 25.62 1.69
CA TRP A 568 -25.76 25.43 2.80
C TRP A 568 -25.88 26.54 3.84
N ASP A 569 -25.55 26.23 5.09
CA ASP A 569 -25.66 27.19 6.20
C ASP A 569 -24.31 27.36 6.91
N PRO A 570 -23.85 28.60 7.18
CA PRO A 570 -22.66 28.81 7.99
C PRO A 570 -22.86 28.34 9.44
N TRP A 571 -21.83 27.77 10.03
CA TRP A 571 -21.85 27.43 11.44
C TRP A 571 -21.51 28.66 12.29
N THR A 572 -22.54 29.40 12.71
CA THR A 572 -22.38 30.63 13.50
C THR A 572 -22.24 30.35 15.00
N GLY A 573 -21.58 31.26 15.72
CA GLY A 573 -21.49 31.22 17.18
C GLY A 573 -20.36 30.34 17.77
N ASP A 574 -19.58 29.66 16.94
CA ASP A 574 -18.36 28.96 17.37
C ASP A 574 -17.23 29.97 17.61
N LYS A 575 -16.82 30.12 18.88
CA LYS A 575 -15.74 31.04 19.26
C LYS A 575 -14.35 30.51 18.98
N MET A 576 -14.20 29.18 18.88
CA MET A 576 -12.90 28.54 18.65
C MET A 576 -12.58 28.55 17.16
N PHE A 577 -13.59 28.32 16.32
CA PHE A 577 -13.48 28.32 14.87
C PHE A 577 -14.55 29.23 14.26
N PRO A 578 -14.35 30.57 14.29
CA PRO A 578 -15.23 31.50 13.57
C PRO A 578 -15.06 31.36 12.06
N ASN A 579 -16.05 31.79 11.30
CA ASN A 579 -16.03 31.91 9.84
C ASN A 579 -15.56 30.66 9.08
N LYS A 580 -16.02 29.47 9.49
CA LYS A 580 -15.60 28.19 8.87
C LYS A 580 -15.90 28.12 7.38
N GLU A 581 -16.91 28.85 6.91
CA GLU A 581 -17.26 29.02 5.51
C GLU A 581 -16.10 29.55 4.64
N GLU A 582 -15.12 30.26 5.21
CA GLU A 582 -13.94 30.75 4.49
C GLU A 582 -12.96 29.62 4.08
N THR A 583 -13.05 28.46 4.74
CA THR A 583 -12.12 27.33 4.54
C THR A 583 -12.81 26.05 4.07
N THR A 584 -14.13 26.03 4.10
CA THR A 584 -14.96 24.88 3.76
C THR A 584 -14.97 24.65 2.24
N TYR A 585 -15.05 23.40 1.80
CA TYR A 585 -15.22 23.05 0.40
C TYR A 585 -16.55 22.32 0.19
N TYR A 586 -17.62 23.09 -0.03
CA TYR A 586 -18.95 22.58 -0.31
C TYR A 586 -19.28 22.77 -1.77
N ALA A 587 -19.54 21.66 -2.47
CA ALA A 587 -19.67 21.68 -3.91
C ALA A 587 -20.80 20.80 -4.45
N GLU A 588 -21.28 21.16 -5.64
CA GLU A 588 -22.25 20.37 -6.40
C GLU A 588 -21.81 20.19 -7.85
N TYR A 589 -22.18 19.07 -8.45
CA TYR A 589 -22.10 18.82 -9.88
C TYR A 589 -23.37 18.16 -10.38
N ASN A 590 -24.03 18.78 -11.36
CA ASN A 590 -25.17 18.18 -12.05
C ASN A 590 -26.29 17.69 -11.09
N SER A 591 -26.50 18.40 -9.98
CA SER A 591 -27.68 18.24 -9.12
C SER A 591 -28.95 18.54 -9.92
N LYS A 592 -30.02 17.78 -9.67
CA LYS A 592 -31.31 17.89 -10.39
C LYS A 592 -32.47 17.90 -9.40
N GLY A 593 -33.69 18.12 -9.88
CA GLY A 593 -34.90 18.13 -9.05
C GLY A 593 -35.28 19.54 -8.58
N GLU A 594 -36.40 19.64 -7.87
CA GLU A 594 -37.00 20.93 -7.49
C GLU A 594 -36.15 21.73 -6.49
N GLY A 595 -35.33 21.05 -5.67
CA GLY A 595 -34.40 21.71 -4.74
C GLY A 595 -33.03 22.05 -5.34
N ALA A 596 -32.78 21.69 -6.60
CA ALA A 596 -31.54 22.05 -7.30
C ALA A 596 -31.62 23.50 -7.80
N SER A 597 -30.85 24.39 -7.16
CA SER A 597 -30.84 25.82 -7.50
C SER A 597 -29.40 26.37 -7.47
N PRO A 598 -28.54 25.96 -8.42
CA PRO A 598 -27.11 26.31 -8.41
C PRO A 598 -26.85 27.82 -8.47
N GLU A 599 -27.75 28.59 -9.10
CA GLU A 599 -27.63 30.05 -9.25
C GLU A 599 -27.96 30.83 -7.96
N THR A 600 -28.58 30.19 -6.96
CA THR A 600 -28.99 30.84 -5.70
C THR A 600 -28.28 30.30 -4.48
N ARG A 601 -27.32 29.39 -4.66
CA ARG A 601 -26.53 28.87 -3.54
C ARG A 601 -25.75 30.00 -2.88
N VAL A 602 -25.40 29.81 -1.62
CA VAL A 602 -24.49 30.70 -0.90
C VAL A 602 -23.18 30.92 -1.68
N GLU A 603 -22.68 32.15 -1.68
CA GLU A 603 -21.54 32.58 -2.50
C GLU A 603 -20.23 31.81 -2.24
N TRP A 604 -20.09 31.20 -1.06
CA TRP A 604 -18.92 30.42 -0.66
C TRP A 604 -19.01 28.93 -1.03
N SER A 605 -20.11 28.50 -1.65
CA SER A 605 -20.21 27.16 -2.25
C SER A 605 -19.71 27.15 -3.69
N TYR A 606 -19.43 25.96 -4.23
CA TYR A 606 -18.81 25.80 -5.54
C TYR A 606 -19.66 24.91 -6.47
N GLN A 607 -19.73 25.27 -7.75
CA GLN A 607 -20.24 24.38 -8.79
C GLN A 607 -19.06 23.80 -9.55
N LEU A 608 -18.88 22.47 -9.48
CA LEU A 608 -17.78 21.80 -10.16
C LEU A 608 -17.94 21.92 -11.68
N SER A 609 -16.82 22.02 -12.37
CA SER A 609 -16.75 21.76 -13.81
C SER A 609 -16.87 20.27 -14.12
N LYS A 610 -17.13 19.95 -15.40
CA LYS A 610 -17.15 18.56 -15.87
C LYS A 610 -15.80 17.87 -15.68
N GLU A 611 -14.71 18.61 -15.84
CA GLU A 611 -13.35 18.13 -15.69
C GLU A 611 -13.03 17.82 -14.22
N GLU A 612 -13.38 18.71 -13.29
CA GLU A 612 -13.21 18.45 -11.85
C GLU A 612 -14.08 17.29 -11.37
N ALA A 613 -15.31 17.16 -11.88
CA ALA A 613 -16.19 16.05 -11.55
C ALA A 613 -15.60 14.67 -11.94
N LYS A 614 -14.72 14.60 -12.95
CA LYS A 614 -14.04 13.35 -13.33
C LYS A 614 -13.03 12.88 -12.28
N GLU A 615 -12.57 13.77 -11.39
CA GLU A 615 -11.67 13.38 -10.30
C GLU A 615 -12.39 12.62 -9.18
N TYR A 616 -13.71 12.73 -9.09
CA TYR A 616 -14.53 12.09 -8.06
C TYR A 616 -14.98 10.67 -8.45
N THR A 617 -14.03 9.84 -8.89
CA THR A 617 -14.26 8.39 -9.05
C THR A 617 -13.97 7.67 -7.73
N LEU A 618 -14.59 6.49 -7.52
CA LEU A 618 -14.28 5.67 -6.34
C LEU A 618 -12.77 5.32 -6.28
N GLU A 619 -12.15 5.07 -7.44
CA GLU A 619 -10.71 4.77 -7.55
C GLU A 619 -9.85 5.93 -7.06
N ASN A 620 -10.14 7.15 -7.49
CA ASN A 620 -9.39 8.34 -7.08
C ASN A 620 -9.66 8.72 -5.62
N ILE A 621 -10.93 8.67 -5.19
CA ILE A 621 -11.34 9.06 -3.82
C ILE A 621 -10.67 8.18 -2.79
N PHE A 622 -10.65 6.87 -3.02
CA PHE A 622 -10.14 5.93 -2.03
C PHE A 622 -8.67 5.56 -2.20
N ARG A 623 -8.11 5.73 -3.40
CA ARG A 623 -6.77 5.26 -3.83
C ARG A 623 -6.58 3.75 -3.58
N ASN A 624 -6.14 2.99 -4.58
CA ASN A 624 -6.00 1.53 -4.49
C ASN A 624 -7.33 0.77 -4.17
N THR A 625 -8.43 1.11 -4.84
CA THR A 625 -9.72 0.37 -4.67
C THR A 625 -9.63 -1.11 -5.02
N LYS A 626 -8.59 -1.54 -5.73
CA LYS A 626 -8.29 -2.95 -6.02
C LYS A 626 -8.05 -3.78 -4.74
N ASP A 627 -7.56 -3.16 -3.67
CA ASP A 627 -7.37 -3.79 -2.35
C ASP A 627 -8.68 -3.84 -1.55
N TRP A 628 -9.68 -3.08 -1.99
CA TRP A 628 -11.00 -3.00 -1.40
C TRP A 628 -12.02 -3.80 -2.21
N TYR A 629 -11.95 -5.13 -2.09
CA TYR A 629 -12.72 -6.13 -2.86
C TYR A 629 -14.18 -5.74 -3.18
N TRP A 630 -14.89 -5.07 -2.27
CA TRP A 630 -16.28 -4.68 -2.46
C TRP A 630 -16.46 -3.31 -3.11
N ALA A 631 -15.57 -2.35 -2.85
CA ALA A 631 -15.52 -1.12 -3.64
C ALA A 631 -15.09 -1.42 -5.08
N SER A 632 -14.13 -2.33 -5.31
CA SER A 632 -13.76 -2.79 -6.67
C SER A 632 -14.91 -3.51 -7.38
N LYS A 633 -15.67 -4.38 -6.68
CA LYS A 633 -16.91 -4.95 -7.25
C LYS A 633 -17.99 -3.91 -7.54
N ALA A 634 -18.14 -2.87 -6.72
CA ALA A 634 -19.09 -1.79 -6.95
C ALA A 634 -18.67 -0.85 -8.11
N ILE A 635 -17.37 -0.76 -8.39
CA ILE A 635 -16.82 -0.09 -9.59
C ILE A 635 -17.15 -0.92 -10.84
N ASN A 636 -16.93 -2.23 -10.78
CA ASN A 636 -17.13 -3.15 -11.91
C ASN A 636 -18.59 -3.52 -12.21
N GLN A 637 -19.56 -3.01 -11.44
CA GLN A 637 -21.00 -3.22 -11.67
C GLN A 637 -21.65 -2.13 -12.55
N ASN A 638 -20.86 -1.25 -13.15
CA ASN A 638 -21.32 -0.14 -13.99
C ASN A 638 -20.83 -0.20 -15.47
N ASP A 639 -20.56 -1.40 -16.00
CA ASP A 639 -20.50 -1.63 -17.46
C ASP A 639 -21.76 -2.34 -17.97
#